data_AF-A0AAV9UPZ8-F1
#
_entry.id   AF-A0AAV9UPZ8-F1
#
_cell.length_a   1.000
_cell.length_b   1.000
_cell.length_c   1.000
_cell.angle_alpha   90.00
_cell.angle_beta   90.00
_cell.angle_gamma   90.00
#
_symmetry.space_group_name_H-M   'P 1'
#
loop_
_entity.id
_entity.type
_entity.pdbx_description
1 polymer ?
#
loop_
_entity_poly.entity_id
_entity_poly.type
_entity_poly.pdbx_seq_one_letter_code
_entity_poly.pdbx_strand_id
1 'polypeptide(L)'
;MPCDPRNLRLCGFAQKQGLAGTCRRCSRCVRERGDGIFATGGSRSRKICERLTCRGLVPAPGFFCFPAGPTKPYIRTGIVLLTQFKVDQKVNEMRTKVQDTCDNVDRLRSDQRQTEINRWLSPPDPSTNNNEALRRRHEGSGRWFLRGEAFNEWKKKRQNSFLWLHGIPGCGKTILSSIVIESLSSHQPLLYFYFDFTDPNKQTFGKMLCALISQLCYQCAAALPQLDQLFSSCKSGYEQPTSQQLREVFSRMIEQVEEIWIVLDALDESSVEGRKEVLIWMKDILVSPERRNVHLLMTSRLETDIESRIMEFPDTRYVVPIQSDSITDDISAYVHWRVKEDDSLKRWRSYPEVQNEIENVVGGQANGMFRLAACQLDALGNCLDYRKLQEALASLPTTLHKIYARILHDIPNAYRQNAIKILQFLTYSERPLRIEEAVDAIAVDTEGDRYFDPKYRMPDHKEIFYYCSSLVVAVPKEENSEAADRSTELQLAHLSVKEYLLSARYDDDDDIMENFREVEAKASMARICLAYLLDLDVELSNEVLTENFPFARYCARYWIAFAAVAESTDKSLEGFVQKFFCCDRGTYRNCYNLWRPDESSSSSVWTGDGAVSALYYTSFGGLTNAVKYLLTQGANVDTQGGCHGNALGAASYQGHDRIVELLLSRGADVNAHCGYHGSALGAASHQGHGKTVELLLSRGADVNAQGGFHRSALGAASYQGHGKIVELLLSRGADVNSYGIHGSALGTAVHRGHDKVVELLLDSGADLILQDMRKNCAELSAASHQGHYKVVELLLSRGANVNSHGAYGGVVYAAADNGHDKIVELLLRKGANPNSFGLYGSALWGASDRGYYKIVEMLLSKGASMEFHGSKPLDAALNRGHSKIVKLLLSNSADVTGLSMNDFKIRE
;
A
#
# COMPACT_ATOMS: atom_id res chain seq x y z
N MET A 1 4.67 -38.95 -32.91
CA MET A 1 3.37 -39.67 -32.82
C MET A 1 3.34 -40.40 -31.47
N PRO A 2 2.19 -40.51 -30.78
CA PRO A 2 1.41 -39.36 -30.28
C PRO A 2 0.77 -39.58 -28.88
N CYS A 3 0.03 -38.55 -28.41
CA CYS A 3 -1.12 -38.61 -27.47
C CYS A 3 -0.94 -38.76 -25.94
N ASP A 4 -1.57 -37.80 -25.26
CA ASP A 4 -2.18 -37.82 -23.90
C ASP A 4 -3.30 -38.91 -23.83
N PRO A 5 -3.66 -39.49 -22.66
CA PRO A 5 -4.55 -38.81 -21.70
C PRO A 5 -4.27 -39.04 -20.21
N ARG A 6 -4.33 -37.98 -19.41
CA ARG A 6 -4.62 -38.10 -17.96
C ARG A 6 -6.13 -38.26 -17.73
N ASN A 7 -6.56 -39.39 -17.16
CA ASN A 7 -7.84 -39.46 -16.46
C ASN A 7 -7.92 -40.63 -15.46
N LEU A 8 -8.81 -40.50 -14.47
CA LEU A 8 -9.27 -41.52 -13.51
C LEU A 8 -8.28 -42.08 -12.45
N ARG A 9 -8.39 -41.53 -11.23
CA ARG A 9 -8.50 -42.30 -9.97
C ARG A 9 -9.34 -41.49 -8.97
N LEU A 10 -10.14 -42.06 -8.06
CA LEU A 10 -10.96 -43.28 -8.06
C LEU A 10 -11.87 -43.18 -6.81
N CYS A 11 -13.12 -43.67 -6.86
CA CYS A 11 -14.02 -43.66 -5.69
C CYS A 11 -13.56 -44.63 -4.58
N GLY A 12 -13.88 -44.33 -3.32
CA GLY A 12 -13.72 -45.27 -2.21
C GLY A 12 -14.48 -44.90 -0.93
N PHE A 13 -15.50 -45.70 -0.58
CA PHE A 13 -16.08 -46.02 0.74
C PHE A 13 -16.23 -44.91 1.82
N ALA A 14 -17.40 -44.56 2.39
CA ALA A 14 -18.55 -45.31 2.94
C ALA A 14 -18.40 -45.84 4.39
N GLN A 15 -19.39 -45.50 5.25
CA GLN A 15 -19.68 -46.06 6.60
C GLN A 15 -18.66 -45.72 7.74
N LYS A 16 -18.99 -45.65 9.05
CA LYS A 16 -20.26 -45.54 9.84
C LYS A 16 -19.90 -45.22 11.33
N GLN A 17 -20.85 -44.63 12.07
CA GLN A 17 -20.97 -44.64 13.56
C GLN A 17 -19.88 -43.91 14.40
N GLY A 18 -20.18 -43.31 15.57
CA GLY A 18 -21.49 -43.02 16.18
C GLY A 18 -21.42 -42.56 17.66
N LEU A 19 -22.58 -42.11 18.20
CA LEU A 19 -22.91 -41.82 19.62
C LEU A 19 -22.26 -40.56 20.27
N ALA A 20 -22.90 -39.82 21.18
CA ALA A 20 -24.33 -39.64 21.53
C ALA A 20 -24.51 -38.36 22.40
N GLY A 21 -25.65 -37.66 22.31
CA GLY A 21 -26.00 -36.52 23.17
C GLY A 21 -27.36 -35.89 22.81
N THR A 22 -28.21 -35.61 23.80
CA THR A 22 -29.66 -35.38 23.60
C THR A 22 -30.17 -33.97 23.91
N CYS A 23 -31.10 -33.44 23.09
CA CYS A 23 -32.33 -32.78 23.57
C CYS A 23 -33.45 -32.82 22.49
N ARG A 24 -34.74 -32.71 22.86
CA ARG A 24 -35.91 -33.00 21.99
C ARG A 24 -37.03 -31.94 22.06
N ARG A 25 -37.68 -31.67 20.92
CA ARG A 25 -39.13 -31.39 20.63
C ARG A 25 -39.21 -30.61 19.30
N CYS A 26 -40.10 -30.81 18.32
CA CYS A 26 -41.16 -31.79 17.98
C CYS A 26 -41.18 -31.91 16.43
N SER A 27 -41.10 -33.09 15.79
CA SER A 27 -42.24 -33.88 15.25
C SER A 27 -43.41 -33.05 14.65
N ARG A 28 -43.94 -33.32 13.44
CA ARG A 28 -43.97 -34.59 12.68
C ARG A 28 -44.22 -34.42 11.16
N CYS A 29 -43.50 -35.23 10.38
CA CYS A 29 -43.82 -36.02 9.17
C CYS A 29 -44.83 -35.51 8.10
N VAL A 30 -44.54 -35.46 6.79
CA VAL A 30 -43.85 -36.37 5.83
C VAL A 30 -44.72 -37.54 5.34
N ARG A 31 -44.86 -37.64 4.00
CA ARG A 31 -45.03 -38.84 3.10
C ARG A 31 -46.01 -38.55 1.94
N GLU A 32 -45.88 -39.14 0.73
CA GLU A 32 -44.77 -39.78 -0.01
C GLU A 32 -45.27 -40.02 -1.47
N ARG A 33 -44.38 -40.03 -2.48
CA ARG A 33 -44.62 -40.54 -3.87
C ARG A 33 -45.69 -39.77 -4.68
N GLY A 34 -45.73 -39.85 -6.02
CA GLY A 34 -44.81 -40.51 -6.97
C GLY A 34 -45.57 -40.91 -8.25
N ASP A 35 -45.02 -40.52 -9.40
CA ASP A 35 -45.30 -40.97 -10.77
C ASP A 35 -46.71 -40.85 -11.39
N GLY A 36 -46.73 -40.51 -12.69
CA GLY A 36 -47.70 -41.13 -13.62
C GLY A 36 -48.74 -40.26 -14.34
N ILE A 37 -48.30 -39.53 -15.37
CA ILE A 37 -48.88 -39.58 -16.74
C ILE A 37 -50.38 -39.21 -16.94
N PHE A 38 -50.60 -38.10 -17.65
CA PHE A 38 -51.74 -37.74 -18.52
C PHE A 38 -53.20 -37.86 -17.99
N ALA A 39 -53.85 -36.70 -17.78
CA ALA A 39 -55.06 -36.34 -18.56
C ALA A 39 -55.36 -34.82 -18.46
N THR A 40 -55.82 -34.23 -19.57
CA THR A 40 -56.30 -32.85 -19.65
C THR A 40 -57.77 -32.72 -19.21
N GLY A 41 -58.14 -31.69 -18.44
CA GLY A 41 -59.55 -31.26 -18.40
C GLY A 41 -60.05 -30.49 -17.16
N GLY A 42 -60.25 -29.17 -17.32
CA GLY A 42 -61.54 -28.54 -16.97
C GLY A 42 -61.89 -28.13 -15.53
N SER A 43 -61.96 -26.81 -15.33
CA SER A 43 -62.96 -26.06 -14.51
C SER A 43 -62.96 -26.10 -12.97
N ARG A 44 -62.41 -25.00 -12.40
CA ARG A 44 -62.97 -24.12 -11.34
C ARG A 44 -64.17 -24.63 -10.50
N SER A 45 -64.05 -24.57 -9.16
CA SER A 45 -64.63 -23.47 -8.34
C SER A 45 -64.62 -23.64 -6.81
N ARG A 46 -64.33 -22.52 -6.12
CA ARG A 46 -64.86 -22.05 -4.80
C ARG A 46 -64.37 -22.64 -3.46
N LYS A 47 -63.81 -21.70 -2.68
CA LYS A 47 -64.06 -21.38 -1.25
C LYS A 47 -63.58 -22.36 -0.17
N ILE A 48 -62.89 -21.81 0.84
CA ILE A 48 -63.49 -21.37 2.10
C ILE A 48 -62.60 -20.29 2.75
N CYS A 49 -63.22 -19.21 3.24
CA CYS A 49 -62.63 -18.30 4.21
C CYS A 49 -63.76 -17.57 4.95
N GLU A 50 -63.92 -17.88 6.22
CA GLU A 50 -64.71 -17.21 7.28
C GLU A 50 -63.88 -17.47 8.57
N ARG A 51 -63.84 -16.62 9.61
CA ARG A 51 -64.82 -15.63 10.09
C ARG A 51 -64.15 -14.64 11.08
N LEU A 52 -64.94 -13.66 11.57
CA LEU A 52 -64.73 -12.74 12.71
C LEU A 52 -63.86 -11.50 12.42
N THR A 53 -64.18 -10.24 12.78
CA THR A 53 -65.40 -9.44 13.05
C THR A 53 -64.90 -8.16 13.73
N CYS A 54 -65.24 -6.96 13.25
CA CYS A 54 -65.70 -5.85 14.10
C CYS A 54 -66.22 -4.62 13.32
N ARG A 55 -66.97 -3.76 14.04
CA ARG A 55 -67.64 -2.51 13.59
C ARG A 55 -66.61 -1.34 13.49
N GLY A 56 -66.84 -0.19 12.85
CA GLY A 56 -67.99 0.37 12.10
C GLY A 56 -67.85 1.89 11.91
N LEU A 57 -68.86 2.56 11.31
CA LEU A 57 -69.00 4.02 10.99
C LEU A 57 -68.25 4.50 9.70
N VAL A 58 -68.71 5.34 8.75
CA VAL A 58 -70.00 5.99 8.29
C VAL A 58 -69.59 7.34 7.63
N PRO A 59 -70.21 7.90 6.54
CA PRO A 59 -70.95 7.34 5.39
C PRO A 59 -70.53 7.96 4.00
N ALA A 60 -71.32 7.71 2.92
CA ALA A 60 -71.20 8.24 1.54
C ALA A 60 -72.09 9.52 1.32
N PRO A 61 -72.69 9.94 0.15
CA PRO A 61 -72.99 9.31 -1.18
C PRO A 61 -72.66 10.21 -2.43
N GLY A 62 -73.02 9.94 -3.71
CA GLY A 62 -73.56 8.77 -4.44
C GLY A 62 -74.22 9.10 -5.82
N PHE A 63 -74.62 8.05 -6.59
CA PHE A 63 -75.66 8.00 -7.67
C PHE A 63 -75.48 8.80 -9.01
N PHE A 64 -75.99 8.44 -10.22
CA PHE A 64 -76.81 7.37 -10.88
C PHE A 64 -76.10 6.98 -12.25
N CYS A 65 -76.14 5.79 -12.88
CA CYS A 65 -77.21 5.00 -13.56
C CYS A 65 -77.96 5.75 -14.70
N PHE A 66 -78.43 5.20 -15.85
CA PHE A 66 -78.50 3.88 -16.56
C PHE A 66 -79.06 4.14 -18.02
N PRO A 67 -79.43 3.21 -18.95
CA PRO A 67 -79.06 1.80 -19.30
C PRO A 67 -78.83 1.59 -20.86
N ALA A 68 -79.12 0.39 -21.42
CA ALA A 68 -78.67 -0.11 -22.74
C ALA A 68 -79.74 -0.31 -23.86
N GLY A 69 -79.31 -0.59 -25.10
CA GLY A 69 -80.12 -1.04 -26.26
C GLY A 69 -79.27 -1.70 -27.38
N PRO A 70 -79.81 -2.58 -28.27
CA PRO A 70 -79.03 -3.72 -28.80
C PRO A 70 -78.89 -3.85 -30.34
N THR A 71 -77.91 -4.64 -30.83
CA THR A 71 -78.04 -5.72 -31.88
C THR A 71 -76.68 -6.33 -32.31
N LYS A 72 -76.70 -7.56 -32.86
CA LYS A 72 -75.56 -8.33 -33.44
C LYS A 72 -75.33 -7.88 -34.91
N PRO A 73 -74.11 -7.95 -35.53
CA PRO A 73 -73.31 -9.18 -35.64
C PRO A 73 -71.77 -9.00 -35.86
N TYR A 74 -70.95 -8.92 -34.80
CA TYR A 74 -69.48 -8.75 -34.91
C TYR A 74 -68.63 -9.97 -34.49
N ILE A 75 -69.24 -11.16 -34.35
CA ILE A 75 -68.64 -12.25 -33.57
C ILE A 75 -67.42 -12.93 -34.25
N ARG A 76 -67.35 -13.05 -35.59
CA ARG A 76 -66.19 -13.68 -36.24
C ARG A 76 -64.95 -12.77 -36.29
N THR A 77 -65.09 -11.51 -36.67
CA THR A 77 -63.99 -10.52 -36.63
C THR A 77 -63.57 -10.23 -35.19
N GLY A 78 -64.53 -10.12 -34.28
CA GLY A 78 -64.29 -9.88 -32.85
C GLY A 78 -63.54 -11.01 -32.15
N ILE A 79 -63.79 -12.29 -32.48
CA ILE A 79 -63.02 -13.40 -31.90
C ILE A 79 -61.56 -13.36 -32.37
N VAL A 80 -61.31 -13.14 -33.67
CA VAL A 80 -59.93 -13.05 -34.19
C VAL A 80 -59.18 -11.87 -33.56
N LEU A 81 -59.81 -10.69 -33.47
CA LEU A 81 -59.24 -9.52 -32.80
C LEU A 81 -59.01 -9.75 -31.30
N LEU A 82 -59.92 -10.44 -30.59
CA LEU A 82 -59.75 -10.79 -29.17
C LEU A 82 -58.66 -11.84 -28.93
N THR A 83 -58.44 -12.77 -29.87
CA THR A 83 -57.30 -13.69 -29.80
C THR A 83 -55.99 -12.97 -30.11
N GLN A 84 -55.97 -12.08 -31.11
CA GLN A 84 -54.79 -11.28 -31.45
C GLN A 84 -54.39 -10.39 -30.27
N PHE A 85 -55.33 -9.62 -29.72
CA PHE A 85 -55.11 -8.76 -28.56
C PHE A 85 -54.60 -9.51 -27.32
N LYS A 86 -55.07 -10.74 -27.08
CA LYS A 86 -54.57 -11.59 -25.98
C LYS A 86 -53.18 -12.17 -26.25
N VAL A 87 -52.84 -12.43 -27.51
CA VAL A 87 -51.48 -12.80 -27.92
C VAL A 87 -50.57 -11.59 -27.76
N ASP A 88 -50.94 -10.41 -28.25
CA ASP A 88 -50.16 -9.17 -28.13
C ASP A 88 -49.96 -8.76 -26.66
N GLN A 89 -50.98 -8.90 -25.81
CA GLN A 89 -50.84 -8.68 -24.37
C GLN A 89 -49.83 -9.66 -23.74
N LYS A 90 -49.87 -10.95 -24.08
CA LYS A 90 -48.89 -11.94 -23.61
C LYS A 90 -47.50 -11.71 -24.19
N VAL A 91 -47.38 -11.25 -25.43
CA VAL A 91 -46.10 -10.90 -26.06
C VAL A 91 -45.50 -9.69 -25.37
N ASN A 92 -46.30 -8.70 -24.98
CA ASN A 92 -45.84 -7.58 -24.17
C ASN A 92 -45.45 -8.01 -22.74
N GLU A 93 -46.23 -8.86 -22.06
CA GLU A 93 -45.85 -9.44 -20.76
C GLU A 93 -44.58 -10.32 -20.83
N MET A 94 -44.34 -10.98 -21.95
CA MET A 94 -43.08 -11.70 -22.19
C MET A 94 -41.95 -10.74 -22.50
N ARG A 95 -42.18 -9.68 -23.27
CA ARG A 95 -41.17 -8.64 -23.55
C ARG A 95 -40.73 -7.93 -22.28
N THR A 96 -41.66 -7.57 -21.37
CA THR A 96 -41.28 -6.98 -20.09
C THR A 96 -40.48 -7.96 -19.24
N LYS A 97 -40.92 -9.23 -19.11
CA LYS A 97 -40.15 -10.25 -18.37
C LYS A 97 -38.78 -10.55 -18.97
N VAL A 98 -38.64 -10.52 -20.30
CA VAL A 98 -37.35 -10.66 -20.98
C VAL A 98 -36.48 -9.44 -20.69
N GLN A 99 -37.03 -8.22 -20.73
CA GLN A 99 -36.29 -7.02 -20.32
C GLN A 99 -35.85 -7.09 -18.85
N ASP A 100 -36.77 -7.42 -17.92
CA ASP A 100 -36.45 -7.64 -16.51
C ASP A 100 -35.34 -8.70 -16.33
N THR A 101 -35.32 -9.73 -17.19
CA THR A 101 -34.28 -10.77 -17.15
C THR A 101 -32.94 -10.25 -17.70
N CYS A 102 -32.94 -9.49 -18.79
CA CYS A 102 -31.74 -8.83 -19.32
C CYS A 102 -31.16 -7.85 -18.30
N ASP A 103 -31.97 -6.97 -17.73
CA ASP A 103 -31.57 -5.99 -16.72
C ASP A 103 -30.96 -6.66 -15.48
N ASN A 104 -31.50 -7.82 -15.06
CA ASN A 104 -30.92 -8.62 -13.97
C ASN A 104 -29.60 -9.32 -14.38
N VAL A 105 -29.46 -9.79 -15.61
CA VAL A 105 -28.20 -10.38 -16.12
C VAL A 105 -27.10 -9.32 -16.24
N ASP A 106 -27.43 -8.11 -16.68
CA ASP A 106 -26.46 -7.02 -16.81
C ASP A 106 -26.06 -6.44 -15.45
N ARG A 107 -26.98 -6.40 -14.47
CA ARG A 107 -26.63 -6.15 -13.05
C ARG A 107 -25.64 -7.19 -12.51
N LEU A 108 -25.95 -8.49 -12.66
CA LEU A 108 -25.06 -9.56 -12.20
C LEU A 108 -23.66 -9.50 -12.84
N ARG A 109 -23.56 -9.10 -14.11
CA ARG A 109 -22.28 -8.87 -14.79
C ARG A 109 -21.54 -7.66 -14.21
N SER A 110 -22.24 -6.56 -13.96
CA SER A 110 -21.68 -5.36 -13.33
C SER A 110 -21.17 -5.66 -11.91
N ASP A 111 -21.94 -6.40 -11.11
CA ASP A 111 -21.58 -6.79 -9.74
C ASP A 111 -20.34 -7.71 -9.73
N GLN A 112 -20.29 -8.67 -10.65
CA GLN A 112 -19.13 -9.55 -10.83
C GLN A 112 -17.88 -8.76 -11.24
N ARG A 113 -18.02 -7.79 -12.16
CA ARG A 113 -16.93 -6.92 -12.61
C ARG A 113 -16.44 -5.98 -11.51
N GLN A 114 -17.35 -5.39 -10.74
CA GLN A 114 -17.00 -4.57 -9.57
C GLN A 114 -16.24 -5.38 -8.52
N THR A 115 -16.62 -6.64 -8.30
CA THR A 115 -15.93 -7.56 -7.37
C THR A 115 -14.51 -7.89 -7.84
N GLU A 116 -14.31 -8.12 -9.13
CA GLU A 116 -12.98 -8.33 -9.74
C GLU A 116 -12.08 -7.09 -9.58
N ILE A 117 -12.61 -5.91 -9.89
CA ILE A 117 -11.89 -4.63 -9.76
C ILE A 117 -11.53 -4.32 -8.30
N ASN A 118 -12.45 -4.55 -7.35
CA ASN A 118 -12.18 -4.32 -5.93
C ASN A 118 -11.14 -5.31 -5.37
N ARG A 119 -11.16 -6.58 -5.82
CA ARG A 119 -10.09 -7.54 -5.49
C ARG A 119 -8.73 -7.09 -6.03
N TRP A 120 -8.70 -6.51 -7.23
CA TRP A 120 -7.47 -5.96 -7.81
C TRP A 120 -6.96 -4.71 -7.07
N LEU A 121 -7.81 -3.71 -6.82
CA LEU A 121 -7.42 -2.50 -6.07
C LEU A 121 -7.00 -2.79 -4.61
N SER A 122 -7.55 -3.86 -4.01
CA SER A 122 -7.37 -4.24 -2.61
C SER A 122 -7.52 -3.02 -1.66
N PRO A 123 -8.65 -2.30 -1.69
CA PRO A 123 -8.87 -1.12 -0.86
C PRO A 123 -8.96 -1.49 0.63
N PRO A 124 -8.41 -0.67 1.54
CA PRO A 124 -8.69 -0.80 2.98
C PRO A 124 -10.18 -0.54 3.25
N ASP A 125 -10.75 -1.17 4.27
CA ASP A 125 -12.13 -0.92 4.71
C ASP A 125 -12.19 0.20 5.78
N PRO A 126 -12.67 1.42 5.44
CA PRO A 126 -12.82 2.50 6.42
C PRO A 126 -14.04 2.32 7.34
N SER A 127 -14.95 1.38 7.03
CA SER A 127 -16.14 1.12 7.85
C SER A 127 -15.76 0.52 9.21
N THR A 128 -14.62 -0.17 9.30
CA THR A 128 -14.07 -0.71 10.55
C THR A 128 -13.92 0.40 11.61
N ASN A 129 -13.15 1.45 11.30
CA ASN A 129 -12.94 2.61 12.17
C ASN A 129 -14.25 3.38 12.43
N ASN A 130 -15.09 3.58 11.41
CA ASN A 130 -16.37 4.29 11.57
C ASN A 130 -17.32 3.58 12.55
N ASN A 131 -17.47 2.26 12.41
CA ASN A 131 -18.31 1.44 13.28
C ASN A 131 -17.79 1.41 14.71
N GLU A 132 -16.47 1.41 14.91
CA GLU A 132 -15.86 1.52 16.23
C GLU A 132 -16.08 2.90 16.86
N ALA A 133 -15.90 3.98 16.10
CA ALA A 133 -16.15 5.35 16.55
C ALA A 133 -17.63 5.53 16.98
N LEU A 134 -18.58 5.03 16.18
CA LEU A 134 -20.00 5.04 16.52
C LEU A 134 -20.33 4.24 17.79
N ARG A 135 -19.65 3.11 18.04
CA ARG A 135 -19.82 2.33 19.29
C ARG A 135 -19.27 3.04 20.54
N ARG A 136 -18.24 3.87 20.38
CA ARG A 136 -17.59 4.63 21.47
C ARG A 136 -18.23 6.00 21.72
N ARG A 137 -19.25 6.39 20.94
CA ARG A 137 -19.95 7.68 21.04
C ARG A 137 -20.96 7.67 22.19
N HIS A 138 -21.05 8.79 22.92
CA HIS A 138 -22.08 9.00 23.94
C HIS A 138 -23.25 9.84 23.42
N GLU A 139 -24.41 9.74 24.06
CA GLU A 139 -25.60 10.46 23.63
C GLU A 139 -25.36 11.96 23.68
N GLY A 140 -25.48 12.61 22.51
CA GLY A 140 -25.35 14.04 22.40
C GLY A 140 -23.95 14.60 22.18
N SER A 141 -22.92 13.76 22.08
CA SER A 141 -21.56 14.17 21.68
C SER A 141 -21.57 14.91 20.34
N GLY A 142 -20.72 15.93 20.19
CA GLY A 142 -20.56 16.70 18.95
C GLY A 142 -21.76 17.58 18.55
N ARG A 143 -22.79 17.72 19.40
CA ARG A 143 -23.94 18.60 19.13
C ARG A 143 -23.55 20.07 19.00
N TRP A 144 -22.52 20.52 19.71
CA TRP A 144 -21.97 21.86 19.59
C TRP A 144 -21.46 22.13 18.17
N PHE A 145 -20.75 21.16 17.58
CA PHE A 145 -20.17 21.29 16.25
C PHE A 145 -21.23 21.28 15.14
N LEU A 146 -22.17 20.32 15.18
CA LEU A 146 -23.26 20.23 14.20
C LEU A 146 -24.19 21.46 14.23
N ARG A 147 -24.31 22.13 15.38
CA ARG A 147 -25.06 23.40 15.53
C ARG A 147 -24.21 24.64 15.26
N GLY A 148 -22.89 24.48 15.17
CA GLY A 148 -21.95 25.58 14.96
C GLY A 148 -22.08 26.23 13.60
N GLU A 149 -21.71 27.51 13.51
CA GLU A 149 -21.81 28.30 12.28
C GLU A 149 -20.93 27.71 11.17
N ALA A 150 -19.66 27.41 11.46
CA ALA A 150 -18.70 26.88 10.49
C ALA A 150 -19.18 25.59 9.77
N PHE A 151 -19.76 24.63 10.49
CA PHE A 151 -20.30 23.40 9.87
C PHE A 151 -21.54 23.71 9.01
N ASN A 152 -22.42 24.59 9.50
CA ASN A 152 -23.63 24.96 8.78
C ASN A 152 -23.37 25.85 7.55
N GLU A 153 -22.31 26.67 7.57
CA GLU A 153 -21.84 27.40 6.39
C GLU A 153 -21.22 26.46 5.36
N TRP A 154 -20.28 25.60 5.80
CA TRP A 154 -19.62 24.61 4.94
C TRP A 154 -20.66 23.72 4.23
N LYS A 155 -21.67 23.22 4.95
CA LYS A 155 -22.76 22.40 4.41
C LYS A 155 -23.74 23.14 3.48
N LYS A 156 -23.80 24.49 3.53
CA LYS A 156 -24.72 25.30 2.69
C LYS A 156 -24.07 25.89 1.44
N LYS A 157 -22.73 25.86 1.35
CA LYS A 157 -21.97 26.40 0.22
C LYS A 157 -22.28 25.58 -1.03
N ARG A 158 -22.38 26.23 -2.20
CA ARG A 158 -22.67 25.60 -3.52
C ARG A 158 -21.47 25.66 -4.48
N GLN A 159 -20.28 25.67 -3.89
CA GLN A 159 -18.98 25.68 -4.55
C GLN A 159 -18.04 24.85 -3.68
N ASN A 160 -16.89 24.43 -4.25
CA ASN A 160 -15.78 23.83 -3.53
C ASN A 160 -15.58 24.46 -2.14
N SER A 161 -15.65 23.61 -1.12
CA SER A 161 -15.58 24.03 0.28
C SER A 161 -14.68 23.09 1.07
N PHE A 162 -13.93 23.68 1.98
CA PHE A 162 -12.98 22.99 2.83
C PHE A 162 -13.30 23.33 4.28
N LEU A 163 -13.18 22.36 5.19
CA LEU A 163 -13.32 22.56 6.63
C LEU A 163 -12.28 21.69 7.35
N TRP A 164 -11.38 22.33 8.10
CA TRP A 164 -10.34 21.65 8.86
C TRP A 164 -10.68 21.69 10.35
N LEU A 165 -10.85 20.52 10.96
CA LEU A 165 -10.94 20.36 12.41
C LEU A 165 -9.57 19.96 12.96
N HIS A 166 -8.94 20.83 13.76
CA HIS A 166 -7.68 20.50 14.40
C HIS A 166 -7.80 20.47 15.92
N GLY A 167 -7.06 19.56 16.56
CA GLY A 167 -7.09 19.44 18.02
C GLY A 167 -6.03 18.51 18.58
N ILE A 168 -5.83 18.62 19.89
CA ILE A 168 -4.82 17.85 20.66
C ILE A 168 -5.04 16.33 20.54
N PRO A 169 -4.04 15.49 20.89
CA PRO A 169 -4.21 14.04 20.92
C PRO A 169 -5.37 13.66 21.84
N GLY A 170 -6.23 12.71 21.44
CA GLY A 170 -7.33 12.25 22.27
C GLY A 170 -8.48 13.24 22.54
N CYS A 171 -8.60 14.36 21.82
CA CYS A 171 -9.75 15.29 21.95
C CYS A 171 -11.05 14.84 21.24
N GLY A 172 -11.10 13.63 20.68
CA GLY A 172 -12.31 13.06 20.07
C GLY A 172 -12.51 13.29 18.56
N LYS A 173 -11.46 13.68 17.82
CA LYS A 173 -11.48 13.90 16.35
C LYS A 173 -12.25 12.81 15.57
N THR A 174 -11.87 11.56 15.74
CA THR A 174 -12.49 10.38 15.11
C THR A 174 -13.98 10.20 15.44
N ILE A 175 -14.38 10.54 16.66
CA ILE A 175 -15.80 10.53 17.06
C ILE A 175 -16.55 11.63 16.31
N LEU A 176 -16.00 12.85 16.23
CA LEU A 176 -16.59 13.96 15.45
C LEU A 176 -16.70 13.61 13.95
N SER A 177 -15.71 12.95 13.36
CA SER A 177 -15.77 12.46 11.97
C SER A 177 -16.92 11.47 11.75
N SER A 178 -17.10 10.50 12.66
CA SER A 178 -18.24 9.57 12.58
C SER A 178 -19.60 10.28 12.68
N ILE A 179 -19.69 11.33 13.50
CA ILE A 179 -20.89 12.16 13.67
C ILE A 179 -21.20 12.97 12.40
N VAL A 180 -20.15 13.49 11.74
CA VAL A 180 -20.29 14.16 10.43
C VAL A 180 -20.77 13.17 9.37
N ILE A 181 -20.15 11.99 9.27
CA ILE A 181 -20.54 10.95 8.30
C ILE A 181 -22.01 10.53 8.50
N GLU A 182 -22.45 10.33 9.74
CA GLU A 182 -23.86 10.08 10.05
C GLU A 182 -24.77 11.24 9.61
N SER A 183 -24.39 12.49 9.90
CA SER A 183 -25.14 13.71 9.52
C SER A 183 -25.18 13.98 8.00
N LEU A 184 -24.23 13.42 7.26
CA LEU A 184 -24.13 13.54 5.80
C LEU A 184 -24.70 12.33 5.06
N SER A 185 -25.08 11.24 5.74
CA SER A 185 -25.56 9.99 5.13
C SER A 185 -26.67 10.14 4.07
N SER A 186 -27.50 11.20 4.16
CA SER A 186 -28.52 11.54 3.16
C SER A 186 -28.00 12.16 1.86
N HIS A 187 -26.71 12.50 1.78
CA HIS A 187 -26.05 13.09 0.62
C HIS A 187 -25.20 12.01 -0.03
N GLN A 188 -25.23 11.93 -1.37
CA GLN A 188 -24.54 10.90 -2.13
C GLN A 188 -23.98 11.52 -3.43
N PRO A 189 -22.75 11.20 -3.85
CA PRO A 189 -21.79 10.34 -3.15
C PRO A 189 -21.16 10.99 -1.90
N LEU A 190 -21.07 10.18 -0.84
CA LEU A 190 -20.35 10.46 0.40
C LEU A 190 -19.22 9.44 0.55
N LEU A 191 -17.99 9.92 0.42
CA LEU A 191 -16.77 9.13 0.59
C LEU A 191 -16.12 9.46 1.92
N TYR A 192 -15.55 8.47 2.59
CA TYR A 192 -14.77 8.71 3.81
C TYR A 192 -13.57 7.79 3.93
N PHE A 193 -12.57 8.25 4.68
CA PHE A 193 -11.38 7.48 5.00
C PHE A 193 -10.86 7.84 6.39
N TYR A 194 -10.33 6.85 7.10
CA TYR A 194 -9.69 7.01 8.39
C TYR A 194 -8.22 6.65 8.20
N PHE A 195 -7.32 7.60 8.44
CA PHE A 195 -5.92 7.30 8.66
C PHE A 195 -5.79 6.66 10.05
N ASP A 196 -4.95 5.63 10.17
CA ASP A 196 -4.88 4.79 11.36
C ASP A 196 -3.43 4.36 11.59
N PHE A 197 -2.85 4.82 12.69
CA PHE A 197 -1.47 4.50 13.08
C PHE A 197 -1.24 2.99 13.33
N THR A 198 -2.30 2.21 13.59
CA THR A 198 -2.23 0.77 13.86
C THR A 198 -2.37 -0.11 12.61
N ASP A 199 -2.94 0.43 11.52
CA ASP A 199 -3.16 -0.29 10.25
C ASP A 199 -2.26 0.27 9.12
N PRO A 200 -1.18 -0.42 8.73
CA PRO A 200 -0.30 0.03 7.65
C PRO A 200 -1.01 0.25 6.30
N ASN A 201 -2.13 -0.43 6.05
CA ASN A 201 -2.91 -0.21 4.83
C ASN A 201 -3.63 1.15 4.84
N LYS A 202 -3.81 1.77 6.00
CA LYS A 202 -4.49 3.06 6.17
C LYS A 202 -3.55 4.26 6.29
N GLN A 203 -2.24 4.09 6.10
CA GLN A 203 -1.24 5.16 6.31
C GLN A 203 -0.71 5.81 5.01
N THR A 204 -1.14 5.34 3.83
CA THR A 204 -0.57 5.76 2.54
C THR A 204 -1.61 6.39 1.61
N PHE A 205 -1.18 7.38 0.82
CA PHE A 205 -2.02 8.11 -0.13
C PHE A 205 -2.65 7.20 -1.20
N GLY A 206 -1.87 6.28 -1.76
CA GLY A 206 -2.38 5.32 -2.75
C GLY A 206 -3.51 4.44 -2.21
N LYS A 207 -3.40 3.95 -0.97
CA LYS A 207 -4.45 3.14 -0.34
C LYS A 207 -5.69 3.96 0.05
N MET A 208 -5.53 5.21 0.49
CA MET A 208 -6.64 6.16 0.63
C MET A 208 -7.40 6.31 -0.70
N LEU A 209 -6.69 6.57 -1.80
CA LEU A 209 -7.32 6.67 -3.12
C LEU A 209 -8.03 5.39 -3.54
N CYS A 210 -7.45 4.19 -3.32
CA CYS A 210 -8.15 2.93 -3.59
C CYS A 210 -9.49 2.84 -2.85
N ALA A 211 -9.54 3.21 -1.57
CA ALA A 211 -10.77 3.21 -0.78
C ALA A 211 -11.80 4.24 -1.25
N LEU A 212 -11.37 5.45 -1.61
CA LEU A 212 -12.26 6.50 -2.13
C LEU A 212 -12.80 6.15 -3.52
N ILE A 213 -11.96 5.62 -4.41
CA ILE A 213 -12.34 5.11 -5.74
C ILE A 213 -13.35 3.97 -5.62
N SER A 214 -13.11 2.99 -4.74
CA SER A 214 -14.01 1.86 -4.51
C SER A 214 -15.39 2.31 -4.01
N GLN A 215 -15.43 3.22 -3.01
CA GLN A 215 -16.68 3.81 -2.54
C GLN A 215 -17.42 4.58 -3.66
N LEU A 216 -16.70 5.36 -4.46
CA LEU A 216 -17.28 6.14 -5.55
C LEU A 216 -17.87 5.25 -6.65
N CYS A 217 -17.23 4.13 -6.99
CA CYS A 217 -17.80 3.14 -7.91
C CYS A 217 -19.08 2.50 -7.37
N TYR A 218 -19.12 2.13 -6.08
CA TYR A 218 -20.33 1.58 -5.46
C TYR A 218 -21.51 2.57 -5.42
N GLN A 219 -21.22 3.86 -5.27
CA GLN A 219 -22.25 4.92 -5.18
C GLN A 219 -22.62 5.52 -6.55
N CYS A 220 -21.74 5.42 -7.55
CA CYS A 220 -21.91 6.04 -8.86
C CYS A 220 -21.46 5.11 -10.01
N ALA A 221 -22.42 4.42 -10.63
CA ALA A 221 -22.17 3.55 -11.79
C ALA A 221 -21.56 4.30 -13.00
N ALA A 222 -21.80 5.61 -13.13
CA ALA A 222 -21.22 6.42 -14.21
C ALA A 222 -19.69 6.60 -14.08
N ALA A 223 -19.12 6.38 -12.90
CA ALA A 223 -17.68 6.47 -12.67
C ALA A 223 -16.91 5.19 -13.06
N LEU A 224 -17.60 4.04 -13.16
CA LEU A 224 -17.00 2.72 -13.42
C LEU A 224 -16.17 2.64 -14.73
N PRO A 225 -16.60 3.21 -15.88
CA PRO A 225 -15.85 3.10 -17.14
C PRO A 225 -14.42 3.69 -17.10
N GLN A 226 -14.19 4.71 -16.26
CA GLN A 226 -12.85 5.30 -16.09
C GLN A 226 -11.89 4.33 -15.37
N LEU A 227 -12.42 3.55 -14.43
CA LEU A 227 -11.68 2.55 -13.68
C LEU A 227 -11.44 1.28 -14.50
N ASP A 228 -12.42 0.86 -15.30
CA ASP A 228 -12.26 -0.23 -16.28
C ASP A 228 -11.14 0.03 -17.29
N GLN A 229 -10.98 1.29 -17.72
CA GLN A 229 -9.88 1.70 -18.60
C GLN A 229 -8.51 1.51 -17.91
N LEU A 230 -8.41 1.85 -16.62
CA LEU A 230 -7.17 1.65 -15.85
C LEU A 230 -6.89 0.18 -15.56
N PHE A 231 -7.91 -0.60 -15.18
CA PHE A 231 -7.79 -2.05 -15.02
C PHE A 231 -7.22 -2.69 -16.31
N SER A 232 -7.72 -2.25 -17.46
CA SER A 232 -7.28 -2.73 -18.78
C SER A 232 -5.85 -2.31 -19.12
N SER A 233 -5.41 -1.09 -18.77
CA SER A 233 -4.03 -0.65 -19.01
C SER A 233 -3.03 -1.30 -18.04
N CYS A 234 -3.43 -1.64 -16.81
CA CYS A 234 -2.70 -2.46 -15.84
C CYS A 234 -2.74 -3.97 -16.18
N LYS A 235 -2.62 -4.31 -17.48
CA LYS A 235 -2.62 -5.67 -18.04
C LYS A 235 -3.82 -6.52 -17.60
N SER A 236 -5.01 -5.93 -17.46
CA SER A 236 -6.20 -6.63 -16.94
C SER A 236 -6.01 -7.19 -15.51
N GLY A 237 -5.35 -6.43 -14.64
CA GLY A 237 -5.24 -6.72 -13.20
C GLY A 237 -3.99 -7.47 -12.75
N TYR A 238 -3.05 -7.81 -13.65
CA TYR A 238 -1.76 -8.41 -13.27
C TYR A 238 -0.79 -7.42 -12.60
N GLU A 239 -0.94 -6.12 -12.82
CA GLU A 239 -0.11 -5.07 -12.24
C GLU A 239 -0.93 -4.16 -11.32
N GLN A 240 -0.35 -3.76 -10.18
CA GLN A 240 -0.96 -2.78 -9.28
C GLN A 240 -0.81 -1.36 -9.84
N PRO A 241 -1.83 -0.50 -9.72
CA PRO A 241 -1.76 0.88 -10.21
C PRO A 241 -0.89 1.75 -9.29
N THR A 242 -0.15 2.68 -9.89
CA THR A 242 0.65 3.68 -9.14
C THR A 242 -0.23 4.75 -8.51
N SER A 243 0.24 5.42 -7.45
CA SER A 243 -0.47 6.55 -6.81
C SER A 243 -0.85 7.65 -7.80
N GLN A 244 0.01 7.92 -8.80
CA GLN A 244 -0.28 8.88 -9.86
C GLN A 244 -1.46 8.43 -10.75
N GLN A 245 -1.46 7.18 -11.21
CA GLN A 245 -2.56 6.64 -12.01
C GLN A 245 -3.89 6.62 -11.25
N LEU A 246 -3.87 6.26 -9.95
CA LEU A 246 -5.03 6.33 -9.08
C LEU A 246 -5.56 7.77 -8.96
N ARG A 247 -4.66 8.74 -8.76
CA ARG A 247 -5.01 10.17 -8.69
C ARG A 247 -5.65 10.66 -9.98
N GLU A 248 -5.07 10.33 -11.14
CA GLU A 248 -5.59 10.72 -12.47
C GLU A 248 -6.95 10.08 -12.79
N VAL A 249 -7.20 8.84 -12.32
CA VAL A 249 -8.51 8.20 -12.45
C VAL A 249 -9.53 8.83 -11.51
N PHE A 250 -9.19 9.06 -10.24
CA PHE A 250 -10.10 9.71 -9.30
C PHE A 250 -10.53 11.09 -9.79
N SER A 251 -9.60 11.91 -10.30
CA SER A 251 -9.91 13.23 -10.88
C SER A 251 -10.92 13.15 -12.03
N ARG A 252 -10.82 12.12 -12.90
CA ARG A 252 -11.78 11.87 -14.00
C ARG A 252 -13.11 11.26 -13.55
N MET A 253 -13.11 10.52 -12.46
CA MET A 253 -14.35 9.98 -11.87
C MET A 253 -15.20 11.10 -11.27
N ILE A 254 -14.59 12.03 -10.51
CA ILE A 254 -15.32 13.16 -9.91
C ILE A 254 -15.80 14.19 -10.94
N GLU A 255 -15.27 14.19 -12.17
CA GLU A 255 -15.81 14.98 -13.29
C GLU A 255 -17.19 14.52 -13.76
N GLN A 256 -17.57 13.26 -13.45
CA GLN A 256 -18.89 12.72 -13.80
C GLN A 256 -19.95 12.97 -12.72
N VAL A 257 -19.62 13.74 -11.68
CA VAL A 257 -20.45 13.93 -10.48
C VAL A 257 -20.64 15.43 -10.21
N GLU A 258 -21.89 15.85 -10.00
CA GLU A 258 -22.22 17.27 -9.77
C GLU A 258 -21.77 17.77 -8.38
N GLU A 259 -21.94 16.95 -7.34
CA GLU A 259 -21.61 17.24 -5.94
C GLU A 259 -21.01 16.01 -5.26
N ILE A 260 -19.97 16.20 -4.45
CA ILE A 260 -19.30 15.10 -3.75
C ILE A 260 -18.85 15.51 -2.36
N TRP A 261 -19.13 14.66 -1.37
CA TRP A 261 -18.77 14.87 0.02
C TRP A 261 -17.63 13.93 0.41
N ILE A 262 -16.55 14.47 0.98
CA ILE A 262 -15.36 13.71 1.36
C ILE A 262 -14.99 14.03 2.82
N VAL A 263 -14.86 12.99 3.66
CA VAL A 263 -14.45 13.11 5.06
C VAL A 263 -13.16 12.32 5.30
N LEU A 264 -12.08 12.99 5.68
CA LEU A 264 -10.79 12.38 6.00
C LEU A 264 -10.45 12.57 7.48
N ASP A 265 -10.37 11.48 8.23
CA ASP A 265 -10.04 11.53 9.66
C ASP A 265 -8.54 11.27 9.93
N ALA A 266 -8.00 11.99 10.92
CA ALA A 266 -6.69 11.78 11.53
C ALA A 266 -5.49 11.83 10.56
N LEU A 267 -5.41 12.84 9.68
CA LEU A 267 -4.29 12.95 8.72
C LEU A 267 -2.90 12.96 9.39
N ASP A 268 -2.79 13.36 10.66
CA ASP A 268 -1.55 13.24 11.43
C ASP A 268 -1.04 11.79 11.58
N GLU A 269 -1.92 10.79 11.52
CA GLU A 269 -1.58 9.36 11.59
C GLU A 269 -1.12 8.77 10.25
N SER A 270 -1.12 9.57 9.17
CA SER A 270 -0.54 9.17 7.87
C SER A 270 1.00 9.19 7.89
N SER A 271 1.60 8.35 7.04
CA SER A 271 3.04 8.36 6.79
C SER A 271 3.52 9.74 6.28
N VAL A 272 4.74 10.16 6.62
CA VAL A 272 5.26 11.50 6.30
C VAL A 272 5.21 11.83 4.80
N GLU A 273 5.50 10.86 3.93
CA GLU A 273 5.38 11.07 2.48
C GLU A 273 3.92 11.03 2.00
N GLY A 274 3.11 10.09 2.51
CA GLY A 274 1.68 10.03 2.21
C GLY A 274 0.94 11.32 2.58
N ARG A 275 1.28 11.92 3.73
CA ARG A 275 0.75 13.20 4.21
C ARG A 275 0.96 14.32 3.19
N LYS A 276 2.18 14.44 2.65
CA LYS A 276 2.53 15.43 1.62
C LYS A 276 1.72 15.21 0.35
N GLU A 277 1.62 13.97 -0.13
CA GLU A 277 0.83 13.64 -1.33
C GLU A 277 -0.66 13.96 -1.15
N VAL A 278 -1.24 13.63 0.02
CA VAL A 278 -2.63 13.96 0.37
C VAL A 278 -2.85 15.47 0.33
N LEU A 279 -2.03 16.27 1.01
CA LEU A 279 -2.18 17.73 1.06
C LEU A 279 -2.08 18.39 -0.32
N ILE A 280 -1.16 17.91 -1.17
CA ILE A 280 -1.03 18.37 -2.57
C ILE A 280 -2.31 18.02 -3.35
N TRP A 281 -2.77 16.77 -3.28
CA TRP A 281 -3.99 16.31 -3.96
C TRP A 281 -5.24 17.08 -3.50
N MET A 282 -5.40 17.34 -2.20
CA MET A 282 -6.49 18.15 -1.64
C MET A 282 -6.52 19.56 -2.24
N LYS A 283 -5.34 20.20 -2.35
CA LYS A 283 -5.21 21.53 -2.98
C LYS A 283 -5.66 21.47 -4.44
N ASP A 284 -5.19 20.47 -5.18
CA ASP A 284 -5.46 20.33 -6.62
C ASP A 284 -6.95 20.10 -6.93
N ILE A 285 -7.66 19.29 -6.13
CA ILE A 285 -9.12 19.08 -6.33
C ILE A 285 -9.96 20.31 -5.94
N LEU A 286 -9.51 21.13 -4.99
CA LEU A 286 -10.22 22.33 -4.53
C LEU A 286 -9.97 23.56 -5.42
N VAL A 287 -8.76 23.72 -5.96
CA VAL A 287 -8.33 24.88 -6.77
C VAL A 287 -8.71 24.74 -8.25
N SER A 288 -9.12 23.55 -8.69
CA SER A 288 -9.49 23.27 -10.08
C SER A 288 -10.51 24.28 -10.65
N PRO A 289 -10.25 24.92 -11.81
CA PRO A 289 -11.06 26.02 -12.35
C PRO A 289 -12.40 25.58 -12.96
N GLU A 290 -12.63 24.28 -13.08
CA GLU A 290 -13.89 23.69 -13.51
C GLU A 290 -14.88 23.67 -12.34
N ARG A 291 -16.17 23.91 -12.62
CA ARG A 291 -17.22 24.01 -11.59
C ARG A 291 -17.54 22.65 -10.97
N ARG A 292 -16.71 22.19 -10.04
CA ARG A 292 -16.97 21.05 -9.17
C ARG A 292 -17.62 21.56 -7.87
N ASN A 293 -18.48 20.75 -7.23
CA ASN A 293 -19.01 21.04 -5.90
C ASN A 293 -18.46 20.01 -4.89
N VAL A 294 -17.15 20.14 -4.61
CA VAL A 294 -16.42 19.26 -3.69
C VAL A 294 -16.50 19.81 -2.27
N HIS A 295 -17.11 19.05 -1.36
CA HIS A 295 -17.18 19.37 0.06
C HIS A 295 -16.23 18.48 0.84
N LEU A 296 -15.06 19.02 1.18
CA LEU A 296 -14.00 18.30 1.89
C LEU A 296 -13.95 18.70 3.36
N LEU A 297 -14.07 17.73 4.26
CA LEU A 297 -13.76 17.86 5.68
C LEU A 297 -12.53 17.03 6.02
N MET A 298 -11.62 17.59 6.81
CA MET A 298 -10.44 16.89 7.30
C MET A 298 -10.28 17.09 8.81
N THR A 299 -9.84 16.05 9.52
CA THR A 299 -9.36 16.19 10.91
C THR A 299 -7.86 15.90 11.02
N SER A 300 -7.16 16.64 11.89
CA SER A 300 -5.77 16.33 12.24
C SER A 300 -5.33 16.96 13.57
N ARG A 301 -4.08 16.75 13.97
CA ARG A 301 -3.35 17.66 14.88
C ARG A 301 -2.95 18.95 14.18
N LEU A 302 -2.57 19.96 14.97
CA LEU A 302 -1.94 21.19 14.49
C LEU A 302 -0.44 20.95 14.29
N GLU A 303 -0.10 20.28 13.18
CA GLU A 303 1.30 20.06 12.77
C GLU A 303 1.73 21.17 11.80
N THR A 304 2.98 21.64 11.90
CA THR A 304 3.47 22.79 11.11
C THR A 304 3.51 22.52 9.60
N ASP A 305 3.70 21.27 9.19
CA ASP A 305 3.68 20.84 7.78
C ASP A 305 2.25 20.81 7.20
N ILE A 306 1.26 20.45 8.01
CA ILE A 306 -0.16 20.51 7.65
C ILE A 306 -0.62 21.98 7.58
N GLU A 307 -0.34 22.76 8.62
CA GLU A 307 -0.73 24.17 8.74
C GLU A 307 -0.18 25.01 7.58
N SER A 308 1.12 24.94 7.33
CA SER A 308 1.79 25.72 6.27
C SER A 308 1.22 25.44 4.87
N ARG A 309 0.78 24.20 4.59
CA ARG A 309 0.13 23.83 3.32
C ARG A 309 -1.31 24.30 3.24
N ILE A 310 -2.08 24.20 4.32
CA ILE A 310 -3.48 24.67 4.35
C ILE A 310 -3.55 26.19 4.21
N MET A 311 -2.56 26.94 4.72
CA MET A 311 -2.45 28.39 4.49
C MET A 311 -2.30 28.78 3.00
N GLU A 312 -1.92 27.85 2.11
CA GLU A 312 -1.87 28.07 0.66
C GLU A 312 -3.23 27.87 -0.04
N PHE A 313 -4.30 27.50 0.68
CA PHE A 313 -5.61 27.19 0.10
C PHE A 313 -6.42 28.48 -0.10
N PRO A 314 -7.29 28.56 -1.13
CA PRO A 314 -7.95 29.80 -1.52
C PRO A 314 -9.02 30.34 -0.53
N ASP A 315 -9.41 29.57 0.49
CA ASP A 315 -10.40 30.01 1.50
C ASP A 315 -10.06 29.44 2.89
N THR A 316 -9.16 30.09 3.62
CA THR A 316 -8.64 29.66 4.94
C THR A 316 -9.57 29.99 6.12
N ARG A 317 -10.78 30.52 5.86
CA ARG A 317 -11.73 30.95 6.91
C ARG A 317 -12.42 29.81 7.67
N TYR A 318 -12.12 28.56 7.30
CA TYR A 318 -12.78 27.35 7.80
C TYR A 318 -11.79 26.43 8.53
N VAL A 319 -10.96 27.02 9.39
CA VAL A 319 -10.12 26.30 10.35
C VAL A 319 -10.80 26.37 11.72
N VAL A 320 -11.20 25.21 12.25
CA VAL A 320 -11.95 25.10 13.51
C VAL A 320 -11.07 24.38 14.55
N PRO A 321 -10.53 25.11 15.55
CA PRO A 321 -9.87 24.48 16.68
C PRO A 321 -10.90 23.78 17.57
N ILE A 322 -10.64 22.51 17.89
CA ILE A 322 -11.36 21.77 18.93
C ILE A 322 -10.81 22.26 20.28
N GLN A 323 -11.41 23.34 20.78
CA GLN A 323 -11.07 23.94 22.07
C GLN A 323 -11.63 23.12 23.22
N SER A 324 -10.93 23.11 24.37
CA SER A 324 -11.34 22.45 25.61
C SER A 324 -12.80 22.72 25.95
N ASP A 325 -13.17 23.99 25.95
CA ASP A 325 -14.44 24.51 26.46
C ASP A 325 -15.62 24.03 25.60
N SER A 326 -15.38 23.74 24.32
CA SER A 326 -16.40 23.21 23.40
C SER A 326 -16.70 21.72 23.60
N ILE A 327 -15.74 20.96 24.15
CA ILE A 327 -15.85 19.51 24.38
C ILE A 327 -15.97 19.14 25.88
N THR A 328 -15.96 20.10 26.79
CA THR A 328 -16.13 19.86 28.24
C THR A 328 -17.44 19.13 28.55
N ASP A 329 -18.55 19.48 27.88
CA ASP A 329 -19.84 18.78 28.02
C ASP A 329 -19.75 17.33 27.50
N ASP A 330 -19.10 17.12 26.35
CA ASP A 330 -18.94 15.80 25.74
C ASP A 330 -18.03 14.88 26.61
N ILE A 331 -16.98 15.43 27.21
CA ILE A 331 -16.11 14.74 28.18
C ILE A 331 -16.87 14.44 29.46
N SER A 332 -17.65 15.40 29.99
CA SER A 332 -18.46 15.20 31.20
C SER A 332 -19.48 14.08 31.00
N ALA A 333 -20.11 13.99 29.82
CA ALA A 333 -20.99 12.89 29.46
C ALA A 333 -20.26 11.53 29.39
N TYR A 334 -19.03 11.49 28.85
CA TYR A 334 -18.16 10.29 28.86
C TYR A 334 -17.82 9.85 30.30
N VAL A 335 -17.37 10.79 31.14
CA VAL A 335 -17.00 10.52 32.54
C VAL A 335 -18.21 10.02 33.33
N HIS A 336 -19.36 10.69 33.22
CA HIS A 336 -20.62 10.30 33.86
C HIS A 336 -21.06 8.89 33.48
N TRP A 337 -20.98 8.55 32.19
CA TRP A 337 -21.29 7.20 31.72
C TRP A 337 -20.32 6.16 32.29
N ARG A 338 -19.00 6.43 32.29
CA ARG A 338 -17.99 5.53 32.88
C ARG A 338 -18.20 5.32 34.39
N VAL A 339 -18.47 6.38 35.15
CA VAL A 339 -18.65 6.29 36.61
C VAL A 339 -19.92 5.50 37.00
N LYS A 340 -20.92 5.44 36.12
CA LYS A 340 -22.18 4.73 36.36
C LYS A 340 -22.22 3.32 35.76
N GLU A 341 -21.95 3.19 34.47
CA GLU A 341 -22.19 1.97 33.71
C GLU A 341 -20.96 1.05 33.61
N ASP A 342 -19.74 1.56 33.81
CA ASP A 342 -18.51 0.76 33.64
C ASP A 342 -18.29 -0.22 34.79
N ASP A 343 -17.76 -1.40 34.46
CA ASP A 343 -17.54 -2.48 35.41
C ASP A 343 -16.27 -2.33 36.26
N SER A 344 -15.33 -1.46 35.87
CA SER A 344 -14.16 -1.10 36.69
C SER A 344 -14.56 -0.28 37.93
N LEU A 345 -15.50 0.66 37.77
CA LEU A 345 -15.97 1.55 38.84
C LEU A 345 -17.25 1.07 39.53
N LYS A 346 -17.76 -0.13 39.20
CA LYS A 346 -19.02 -0.68 39.74
C LYS A 346 -19.14 -0.70 41.27
N ARG A 347 -18.00 -0.75 41.98
CA ARG A 347 -17.90 -0.65 43.45
C ARG A 347 -18.59 0.61 44.00
N TRP A 348 -18.56 1.70 43.24
CA TRP A 348 -19.04 3.03 43.66
C TRP A 348 -20.50 3.32 43.27
N ARG A 349 -21.16 2.43 42.51
CA ARG A 349 -22.56 2.62 42.03
C ARG A 349 -23.59 2.85 43.15
N SER A 350 -23.30 2.42 44.38
CA SER A 350 -24.16 2.62 45.56
C SER A 350 -23.86 3.89 46.35
N TYR A 351 -22.90 4.72 45.93
CA TYR A 351 -22.40 5.88 46.66
C TYR A 351 -22.44 7.17 45.79
N PRO A 352 -23.61 7.82 45.64
CA PRO A 352 -23.76 8.98 44.75
C PRO A 352 -22.82 10.15 45.08
N GLU A 353 -22.50 10.37 46.35
CA GLU A 353 -21.55 11.41 46.78
C GLU A 353 -20.14 11.16 46.22
N VAL A 354 -19.69 9.90 46.24
CA VAL A 354 -18.39 9.47 45.71
C VAL A 354 -18.38 9.53 44.18
N GLN A 355 -19.49 9.18 43.52
CA GLN A 355 -19.63 9.33 42.07
C GLN A 355 -19.51 10.81 41.65
N ASN A 356 -20.22 11.70 42.34
CA ASN A 356 -20.12 13.15 42.11
C ASN A 356 -18.69 13.68 42.36
N GLU A 357 -17.98 13.18 43.37
CA GLU A 357 -16.59 13.56 43.64
C GLU A 357 -15.66 13.17 42.47
N ILE A 358 -15.77 11.93 41.97
CA ILE A 358 -15.02 11.47 40.78
C ILE A 358 -15.37 12.29 39.54
N GLU A 359 -16.67 12.49 39.27
CA GLU A 359 -17.16 13.22 38.09
C GLU A 359 -16.64 14.67 38.08
N ASN A 360 -16.70 15.37 39.21
CA ASN A 360 -16.22 16.74 39.34
C ASN A 360 -14.69 16.86 39.15
N VAL A 361 -13.91 15.97 39.77
CA VAL A 361 -12.43 16.03 39.70
C VAL A 361 -11.94 15.64 38.31
N VAL A 362 -12.40 14.49 37.77
CA VAL A 362 -11.95 14.01 36.45
C VAL A 362 -12.47 14.91 35.33
N GLY A 363 -13.75 15.31 35.38
CA GLY A 363 -14.34 16.21 34.39
C GLY A 363 -13.62 17.56 34.32
N GLY A 364 -13.26 18.13 35.49
CA GLY A 364 -12.51 19.38 35.56
C GLY A 364 -11.02 19.28 35.18
N GLN A 365 -10.37 18.13 35.38
CA GLN A 365 -8.94 17.94 35.10
C GLN A 365 -8.65 17.37 33.70
N ALA A 366 -9.66 16.96 32.93
CA ALA A 366 -9.51 16.35 31.62
C ALA A 366 -8.87 17.27 30.56
N ASN A 367 -8.85 18.59 30.75
CA ASN A 367 -8.17 19.58 29.90
C ASN A 367 -8.45 19.42 28.39
N GLY A 368 -9.70 19.11 28.01
CA GLY A 368 -10.08 18.90 26.60
C GLY A 368 -9.63 17.55 26.01
N MET A 369 -9.36 16.53 26.84
CA MET A 369 -8.80 15.27 26.39
C MET A 369 -9.51 14.05 26.98
N PHE A 370 -10.27 13.33 26.15
CA PHE A 370 -10.91 12.06 26.52
C PHE A 370 -9.90 11.00 26.93
N ARG A 371 -8.71 10.95 26.30
CA ARG A 371 -7.68 9.97 26.68
C ARG A 371 -7.12 10.23 28.09
N LEU A 372 -7.02 11.50 28.51
CA LEU A 372 -6.60 11.86 29.87
C LEU A 372 -7.66 11.40 30.88
N ALA A 373 -8.92 11.75 30.64
CA ALA A 373 -10.05 11.32 31.47
C ALA A 373 -10.18 9.79 31.56
N ALA A 374 -10.02 9.08 30.45
CA ALA A 374 -10.06 7.62 30.39
C ALA A 374 -8.99 7.00 31.31
N CYS A 375 -7.72 7.41 31.17
CA CYS A 375 -6.63 6.89 31.99
C CYS A 375 -6.72 7.31 33.46
N GLN A 376 -7.25 8.50 33.77
CA GLN A 376 -7.55 8.90 35.15
C GLN A 376 -8.59 7.96 35.78
N LEU A 377 -9.67 7.64 35.06
CA LEU A 377 -10.70 6.70 35.53
C LEU A 377 -10.18 5.27 35.68
N ASP A 378 -9.34 4.80 34.75
CA ASP A 378 -8.70 3.47 34.85
C ASP A 378 -7.82 3.36 36.12
N ALA A 379 -7.08 4.41 36.47
CA ALA A 379 -6.31 4.46 37.71
C ALA A 379 -7.20 4.39 38.98
N LEU A 380 -8.38 5.02 38.94
CA LEU A 380 -9.35 4.98 40.05
C LEU A 380 -10.04 3.60 40.18
N GLY A 381 -10.16 2.83 39.09
CA GLY A 381 -10.77 1.49 39.09
C GLY A 381 -10.11 0.49 40.05
N ASN A 382 -8.81 0.66 40.33
CA ASN A 382 -8.06 -0.18 41.26
C ASN A 382 -8.21 0.22 42.74
N CYS A 383 -8.92 1.32 43.06
CA CYS A 383 -9.13 1.76 44.43
C CYS A 383 -10.15 0.85 45.15
N LEU A 384 -9.69 0.12 46.17
CA LEU A 384 -10.52 -0.83 46.92
C LEU A 384 -11.37 -0.18 48.02
N ASP A 385 -10.91 0.97 48.53
CA ASP A 385 -11.48 1.71 49.65
C ASP A 385 -11.47 3.23 49.37
N TYR A 386 -12.31 3.98 50.10
CA TYR A 386 -12.53 5.40 49.85
C TYR A 386 -11.31 6.27 50.19
N ARG A 387 -10.47 5.88 51.16
CA ARG A 387 -9.26 6.65 51.49
C ARG A 387 -8.27 6.61 50.33
N LYS A 388 -8.01 5.42 49.79
CA LYS A 388 -7.17 5.26 48.58
C LYS A 388 -7.74 5.98 47.38
N LEU A 389 -9.07 6.03 47.25
CA LEU A 389 -9.73 6.81 46.20
C LEU A 389 -9.44 8.31 46.36
N GLN A 390 -9.56 8.88 47.56
CA GLN A 390 -9.23 10.29 47.81
C GLN A 390 -7.74 10.59 47.57
N GLU A 391 -6.83 9.71 48.01
CA GLU A 391 -5.39 9.81 47.75
C GLU A 391 -5.09 9.74 46.23
N ALA A 392 -5.79 8.89 45.48
CA ALA A 392 -5.68 8.80 44.03
C ALA A 392 -6.23 10.05 43.33
N LEU A 393 -7.42 10.53 43.72
CA LEU A 393 -8.05 11.75 43.21
C LEU A 393 -7.16 12.99 43.42
N ALA A 394 -6.54 13.12 44.60
CA ALA A 394 -5.61 14.21 44.92
C ALA A 394 -4.28 14.13 44.16
N SER A 395 -3.91 12.95 43.66
CA SER A 395 -2.66 12.69 42.92
C SER A 395 -2.87 12.45 41.41
N LEU A 396 -4.06 12.77 40.87
CA LEU A 396 -4.35 12.56 39.45
C LEU A 396 -3.42 13.39 38.56
N PRO A 397 -2.77 12.79 37.55
CA PRO A 397 -1.89 13.54 36.67
C PRO A 397 -2.67 14.43 35.69
N THR A 398 -2.21 15.67 35.53
CA THR A 398 -2.88 16.71 34.71
C THR A 398 -2.49 16.71 33.22
N THR A 399 -1.58 15.82 32.80
CA THR A 399 -1.09 15.71 31.41
C THR A 399 -0.78 14.25 31.04
N LEU A 400 -0.84 13.90 29.75
CA LEU A 400 -0.51 12.55 29.28
C LEU A 400 0.90 12.09 29.66
N HIS A 401 1.89 12.98 29.54
CA HIS A 401 3.29 12.67 29.92
C HIS A 401 3.37 12.18 31.37
N LYS A 402 2.72 12.88 32.30
CA LYS A 402 2.67 12.45 33.72
C LYS A 402 1.83 11.19 33.94
N ILE A 403 0.81 10.92 33.12
CA ILE A 403 0.09 9.62 33.15
C ILE A 403 1.00 8.49 32.68
N TYR A 404 1.70 8.64 31.55
CA TYR A 404 2.55 7.59 31.03
C TYR A 404 3.76 7.33 31.94
N ALA A 405 4.39 8.38 32.48
CA ALA A 405 5.39 8.26 33.53
C ALA A 405 4.85 7.45 34.71
N ARG A 406 3.67 7.82 35.24
CA ARG A 406 3.02 7.10 36.34
C ARG A 406 2.73 5.64 35.99
N ILE A 407 2.20 5.35 34.79
CA ILE A 407 1.93 3.97 34.35
C ILE A 407 3.22 3.15 34.31
N LEU A 408 4.34 3.70 33.80
CA LEU A 408 5.64 3.01 33.78
C LEU A 408 6.22 2.82 35.19
N HIS A 409 6.10 3.82 36.07
CA HIS A 409 6.56 3.75 37.45
C HIS A 409 5.70 2.85 38.34
N ASP A 410 4.41 2.70 38.03
CA ASP A 410 3.48 1.78 38.72
C ASP A 410 3.67 0.30 38.29
N ILE A 411 4.49 0.01 37.25
CA ILE A 411 4.83 -1.38 36.86
C ILE A 411 5.65 -2.04 37.98
N PRO A 412 5.22 -3.22 38.51
CA PRO A 412 5.96 -3.94 39.54
C PRO A 412 7.42 -4.20 39.15
N ASN A 413 8.36 -4.02 40.07
CA ASN A 413 9.80 -4.15 39.79
C ASN A 413 10.19 -5.52 39.19
N ALA A 414 9.50 -6.61 39.59
CA ALA A 414 9.70 -7.95 39.03
C ALA A 414 9.33 -8.07 37.52
N TYR A 415 8.54 -7.13 37.00
CA TYR A 415 7.98 -7.12 35.65
C TYR A 415 8.50 -5.96 34.78
N ARG A 416 9.09 -4.94 35.42
CA ARG A 416 9.58 -3.70 34.80
C ARG A 416 10.55 -3.94 33.63
N GLN A 417 11.53 -4.84 33.79
CA GLN A 417 12.51 -5.10 32.74
C GLN A 417 11.89 -5.77 31.51
N ASN A 418 10.93 -6.70 31.70
CA ASN A 418 10.19 -7.31 30.59
C ASN A 418 9.29 -6.30 29.87
N ALA A 419 8.66 -5.40 30.63
CA ALA A 419 7.88 -4.29 30.06
C ALA A 419 8.76 -3.35 29.20
N ILE A 420 9.94 -2.97 29.70
CA ILE A 420 10.92 -2.16 28.95
C ILE A 420 11.34 -2.87 27.66
N LYS A 421 11.72 -4.16 27.71
CA LYS A 421 12.06 -4.95 26.51
C LYS A 421 10.96 -4.86 25.45
N ILE A 422 9.70 -5.14 25.82
CA ILE A 422 8.54 -5.07 24.92
C ILE A 422 8.43 -3.67 24.31
N LEU A 423 8.40 -2.62 25.13
CA LEU A 423 8.20 -1.25 24.67
C LEU A 423 9.36 -0.74 23.79
N GLN A 424 10.61 -1.15 24.03
CA GLN A 424 11.76 -0.86 23.17
C GLN A 424 11.53 -1.41 21.76
N PHE A 425 11.19 -2.70 21.64
CA PHE A 425 10.89 -3.32 20.35
C PHE A 425 9.70 -2.65 19.65
N LEU A 426 8.60 -2.36 20.34
CA LEU A 426 7.44 -1.70 19.75
C LEU A 426 7.71 -0.24 19.31
N THR A 427 8.71 0.41 19.91
CA THR A 427 9.10 1.79 19.55
C THR A 427 10.02 1.82 18.34
N TYR A 428 11.04 0.96 18.29
CA TYR A 428 12.16 1.06 17.35
C TYR A 428 12.23 0.00 16.23
N SER A 429 11.35 -1.02 16.23
CA SER A 429 11.31 -2.01 15.14
C SER A 429 10.73 -1.47 13.83
N GLU A 430 11.21 -1.97 12.69
CA GLU A 430 10.62 -1.70 11.36
C GLU A 430 9.19 -2.24 11.22
N ARG A 431 8.85 -3.31 11.95
CA ARG A 431 7.49 -3.85 12.05
C ARG A 431 7.14 -4.20 13.50
N PRO A 432 5.84 -4.22 13.86
CA PRO A 432 5.37 -4.85 15.10
C PRO A 432 5.91 -6.28 15.29
N LEU A 433 6.11 -6.68 16.54
CA LEU A 433 6.40 -8.07 16.90
C LEU A 433 5.12 -8.90 16.86
N ARG A 434 5.21 -10.17 16.46
CA ARG A 434 4.16 -11.16 16.76
C ARG A 434 4.16 -11.43 18.28
N ILE A 435 3.02 -11.86 18.84
CA ILE A 435 2.94 -12.17 20.27
C ILE A 435 3.98 -13.25 20.65
N GLU A 436 4.16 -14.28 19.82
CA GLU A 436 5.11 -15.37 20.02
C GLU A 436 6.56 -14.87 19.99
N GLU A 437 6.87 -13.91 19.11
CA GLU A 437 8.19 -13.25 19.04
C GLU A 437 8.47 -12.42 20.29
N ALA A 438 7.46 -11.73 20.81
CA ALA A 438 7.57 -10.92 22.03
C ALA A 438 7.72 -11.78 23.30
N VAL A 439 7.07 -12.96 23.37
CA VAL A 439 7.26 -13.95 24.45
C VAL A 439 8.68 -14.48 24.47
N ASP A 440 9.25 -14.80 23.30
CA ASP A 440 10.66 -15.20 23.20
C ASP A 440 11.62 -14.08 23.60
N ALA A 441 11.37 -12.84 23.15
CA ALA A 441 12.21 -11.69 23.47
C ALA A 441 12.28 -11.37 24.98
N ILE A 442 11.20 -11.58 25.75
CA ILE A 442 11.24 -11.40 27.22
C ILE A 442 11.93 -12.56 27.94
N ALA A 443 11.84 -13.77 27.41
CA ALA A 443 12.44 -14.99 27.97
C ALA A 443 13.97 -15.08 27.75
N VAL A 444 14.55 -14.20 26.93
CA VAL A 444 16.01 -14.04 26.81
C VAL A 444 16.59 -13.38 28.06
N ASP A 445 17.53 -14.08 28.70
CA ASP A 445 18.41 -13.54 29.73
C ASP A 445 19.74 -13.13 29.07
N THR A 446 20.19 -11.90 29.24
CA THR A 446 21.48 -11.43 28.68
C THR A 446 22.64 -11.49 29.67
N GLU A 447 22.40 -11.89 30.92
CA GLU A 447 23.38 -11.93 32.00
C GLU A 447 23.70 -13.35 32.48
N GLY A 448 22.79 -14.32 32.27
CA GLY A 448 22.96 -15.72 32.62
C GLY A 448 23.94 -16.52 31.75
N ASP A 449 24.31 -17.72 32.23
CA ASP A 449 25.20 -18.67 31.55
C ASP A 449 24.60 -19.28 30.25
N ARG A 450 23.26 -19.27 30.15
CA ARG A 450 22.49 -19.73 28.99
C ARG A 450 21.48 -18.65 28.64
N TYR A 451 21.52 -18.15 27.41
CA TYR A 451 20.78 -16.96 27.03
C TYR A 451 19.30 -17.20 26.77
N PHE A 452 18.94 -18.38 26.26
CA PHE A 452 17.56 -18.74 25.94
C PHE A 452 17.29 -20.22 26.23
N ASP A 453 16.22 -20.47 26.99
CA ASP A 453 15.71 -21.81 27.23
C ASP A 453 14.18 -21.80 27.05
N PRO A 454 13.62 -22.54 26.07
CA PRO A 454 12.19 -22.60 25.83
C PRO A 454 11.33 -22.92 27.06
N LYS A 455 11.90 -23.53 28.12
CA LYS A 455 11.18 -23.79 29.38
C LYS A 455 10.78 -22.52 30.15
N TYR A 456 11.43 -21.38 29.87
CA TYR A 456 11.14 -20.08 30.49
C TYR A 456 10.14 -19.24 29.69
N ARG A 457 9.58 -19.79 28.60
CA ARG A 457 8.43 -19.18 27.91
C ARG A 457 7.25 -19.04 28.86
N MET A 458 6.52 -17.94 28.70
CA MET A 458 5.23 -17.72 29.33
C MET A 458 4.24 -18.82 28.88
N PRO A 459 3.58 -19.56 29.79
CA PRO A 459 2.70 -20.68 29.40
C PRO A 459 1.46 -20.29 28.60
N ASP A 460 0.84 -19.14 28.89
CA ASP A 460 -0.20 -18.54 28.05
C ASP A 460 0.32 -17.22 27.46
N HIS A 461 0.65 -17.23 26.17
CA HIS A 461 1.18 -16.09 25.45
C HIS A 461 0.29 -14.82 25.53
N LYS A 462 -1.02 -14.97 25.82
CA LYS A 462 -1.93 -13.82 25.97
C LYS A 462 -1.74 -13.07 27.29
N GLU A 463 -1.04 -13.64 28.26
CA GLU A 463 -0.73 -12.94 29.52
C GLU A 463 0.33 -11.84 29.35
N ILE A 464 0.93 -11.69 28.16
CA ILE A 464 1.90 -10.63 27.86
C ILE A 464 1.33 -9.22 28.07
N PHE A 465 0.00 -9.05 27.97
CA PHE A 465 -0.68 -7.78 28.25
C PHE A 465 -0.56 -7.33 29.73
N TYR A 466 -0.23 -8.21 30.67
CA TYR A 466 -0.01 -7.83 32.07
C TYR A 466 1.29 -7.04 32.31
N TYR A 467 2.27 -7.12 31.39
CA TYR A 467 3.51 -6.33 31.52
C TYR A 467 3.29 -4.85 31.21
N CYS A 468 2.48 -4.53 30.20
CA CYS A 468 2.32 -3.18 29.65
C CYS A 468 0.84 -2.79 29.50
N SER A 469 -0.02 -3.23 30.43
CA SER A 469 -1.47 -3.04 30.34
C SER A 469 -1.85 -1.57 30.11
N SER A 470 -2.75 -1.31 29.16
CA SER A 470 -3.16 0.02 28.62
C SER A 470 -2.19 0.73 27.65
N LEU A 471 -0.92 0.30 27.56
CA LEU A 471 0.08 0.86 26.62
C LEU A 471 0.20 0.05 25.32
N VAL A 472 -0.22 -1.22 25.31
CA VAL A 472 -0.12 -2.13 24.16
C VAL A 472 -1.46 -2.80 23.81
N VAL A 473 -1.61 -3.22 22.56
CA VAL A 473 -2.83 -3.84 22.01
C VAL A 473 -2.47 -5.00 21.06
N ALA A 474 -3.34 -6.02 20.99
CA ALA A 474 -3.28 -7.08 19.99
C ALA A 474 -4.01 -6.66 18.71
N VAL A 475 -3.35 -6.72 17.56
CA VAL A 475 -3.96 -6.50 16.25
C VAL A 475 -3.87 -7.80 15.43
N PRO A 476 -5.00 -8.43 15.05
CA PRO A 476 -4.99 -9.62 14.21
C PRO A 476 -4.61 -9.23 12.77
N LYS A 477 -3.70 -9.98 12.16
CA LYS A 477 -3.25 -9.70 10.80
C LYS A 477 -4.00 -10.54 9.77
N GLU A 478 -4.60 -9.87 8.79
CA GLU A 478 -5.20 -10.51 7.62
C GLU A 478 -4.16 -10.57 6.48
N GLU A 479 -3.34 -11.63 6.43
CA GLU A 479 -2.49 -11.89 5.27
C GLU A 479 -3.26 -12.63 4.17
N ASN A 480 -3.20 -12.10 2.93
CA ASN A 480 -3.89 -12.62 1.75
C ASN A 480 -3.27 -13.93 1.22
N SER A 481 -3.35 -15.02 1.98
CA SER A 481 -2.97 -16.36 1.52
C SER A 481 -3.98 -17.42 1.99
N GLU A 482 -4.25 -18.42 1.15
CA GLU A 482 -5.28 -19.46 1.41
C GLU A 482 -4.85 -20.53 2.44
N ALA A 483 -3.87 -20.23 3.30
CA ALA A 483 -3.40 -21.08 4.37
C ALA A 483 -3.54 -20.37 5.73
N ALA A 484 -4.07 -21.08 6.73
CA ALA A 484 -4.46 -20.49 8.00
C ALA A 484 -3.27 -20.28 8.95
N ASP A 485 -2.70 -19.07 8.95
CA ASP A 485 -1.97 -18.52 10.11
C ASP A 485 -2.44 -17.08 10.38
N ARG A 486 -3.44 -16.91 11.26
CA ARG A 486 -3.87 -15.59 11.74
C ARG A 486 -2.90 -15.08 12.81
N SER A 487 -1.68 -14.75 12.39
CA SER A 487 -0.69 -14.19 13.30
C SER A 487 -1.23 -12.90 13.93
N THR A 488 -1.06 -12.77 15.25
CA THR A 488 -1.48 -11.58 16.00
C THR A 488 -0.25 -10.75 16.31
N GLU A 489 -0.24 -9.50 15.86
CA GLU A 489 0.85 -8.56 16.09
C GLU A 489 0.56 -7.74 17.34
N LEU A 490 1.58 -7.55 18.18
CA LEU A 490 1.55 -6.68 19.35
C LEU A 490 1.94 -5.27 18.91
N GLN A 491 1.12 -4.28 19.22
CA GLN A 491 1.34 -2.88 18.85
C GLN A 491 1.20 -1.94 20.05
N LEU A 492 1.67 -0.69 19.93
CA LEU A 492 1.36 0.36 20.91
C LEU A 492 -0.11 0.77 20.78
N ALA A 493 -0.80 0.94 21.91
CA ALA A 493 -2.24 1.19 21.96
C ALA A 493 -2.65 2.59 21.43
N HIS A 494 -1.70 3.52 21.25
CA HIS A 494 -1.92 4.85 20.68
C HIS A 494 -0.60 5.50 20.28
N LEU A 495 -0.61 6.33 19.23
CA LEU A 495 0.58 7.07 18.74
C LEU A 495 1.26 7.89 19.85
N SER A 496 0.50 8.52 20.74
CA SER A 496 1.07 9.32 21.85
C SER A 496 1.87 8.53 22.89
N VAL A 497 1.73 7.20 22.93
CA VAL A 497 2.65 6.36 23.72
C VAL A 497 4.03 6.34 23.06
N LYS A 498 4.08 6.18 21.73
CA LYS A 498 5.34 6.21 20.97
C LYS A 498 6.01 7.59 21.06
N GLU A 499 5.23 8.65 20.97
CA GLU A 499 5.74 10.03 21.10
C GLU A 499 6.36 10.29 22.47
N TYR A 500 5.72 9.80 23.54
CA TYR A 500 6.27 9.88 24.90
C TYR A 500 7.56 9.05 25.07
N LEU A 501 7.59 7.80 24.60
CA LEU A 501 8.81 6.97 24.67
C LEU A 501 9.97 7.60 23.86
N LEU A 502 9.67 8.30 22.76
CA LEU A 502 10.65 9.05 21.98
C LEU A 502 11.04 10.41 22.60
N SER A 503 10.27 10.93 23.58
CA SER A 503 10.58 12.19 24.28
C SER A 503 11.66 12.04 25.36
N ALA A 504 12.16 10.83 25.60
CA ALA A 504 13.34 10.50 26.41
C ALA A 504 14.64 11.26 26.04
N ARG A 505 14.60 12.06 24.97
CA ARG A 505 15.66 12.98 24.55
C ARG A 505 15.72 14.30 25.35
N TYR A 506 14.76 14.56 26.24
CA TYR A 506 14.57 15.88 26.88
C TYR A 506 14.39 15.88 28.40
N ASP A 507 14.01 14.75 29.01
CA ASP A 507 13.93 14.58 30.48
C ASP A 507 15.12 13.73 30.95
N ASP A 508 16.16 14.37 31.51
CA ASP A 508 17.39 13.70 31.96
C ASP A 508 17.31 13.13 33.41
N ASP A 509 16.17 13.31 34.11
CA ASP A 509 15.97 12.96 35.53
C ASP A 509 15.13 11.68 35.77
N ASP A 510 14.78 10.89 34.74
CA ASP A 510 13.99 9.64 34.90
C ASP A 510 14.75 8.39 34.40
N ASP A 511 15.21 7.57 35.36
CA ASP A 511 15.90 6.29 35.16
C ASP A 511 15.19 5.34 34.16
N ILE A 512 13.85 5.36 34.08
CA ILE A 512 13.12 4.53 33.12
C ILE A 512 13.32 5.07 31.70
N MET A 513 13.27 6.40 31.54
CA MET A 513 13.32 7.04 30.22
C MET A 513 14.71 6.94 29.58
N GLU A 514 15.77 6.86 30.38
CA GLU A 514 17.14 6.58 29.90
C GLU A 514 17.16 5.32 28.99
N ASN A 515 16.50 4.24 29.41
CA ASN A 515 16.35 2.99 28.63
C ASN A 515 15.66 3.15 27.27
N PHE A 516 14.94 4.25 27.03
CA PHE A 516 14.27 4.54 25.76
C PHE A 516 15.04 5.51 24.86
N ARG A 517 16.21 6.00 25.28
CA ARG A 517 17.15 6.67 24.38
C ARG A 517 17.54 5.73 23.24
N GLU A 518 17.55 6.24 22.02
CA GLU A 518 17.64 5.42 20.80
C GLU A 518 18.88 4.49 20.75
N VAL A 519 20.01 4.97 21.26
CA VAL A 519 21.25 4.20 21.33
C VAL A 519 21.12 3.03 22.30
N GLU A 520 20.60 3.28 23.50
CA GLU A 520 20.46 2.29 24.58
C GLU A 520 19.37 1.25 24.27
N ALA A 521 18.23 1.71 23.75
CA ALA A 521 17.15 0.84 23.30
C ALA A 521 17.62 -0.11 22.18
N LYS A 522 18.33 0.41 21.16
CA LYS A 522 18.89 -0.43 20.09
C LYS A 522 20.02 -1.32 20.60
N ALA A 523 20.82 -0.89 21.58
CA ALA A 523 21.82 -1.74 22.21
C ALA A 523 21.17 -2.95 22.93
N SER A 524 20.12 -2.69 23.72
CA SER A 524 19.30 -3.70 24.38
C SER A 524 18.68 -4.69 23.39
N MET A 525 18.02 -4.17 22.34
CA MET A 525 17.41 -4.99 21.28
C MET A 525 18.45 -5.83 20.53
N ALA A 526 19.62 -5.27 20.20
CA ALA A 526 20.71 -5.99 19.56
C ALA A 526 21.28 -7.10 20.46
N ARG A 527 21.52 -6.81 21.76
CA ARG A 527 21.95 -7.81 22.75
C ARG A 527 20.94 -8.94 22.88
N ILE A 528 19.65 -8.65 22.98
CA ILE A 528 18.58 -9.67 23.05
C ILE A 528 18.56 -10.55 21.80
N CYS A 529 18.64 -9.95 20.60
CA CYS A 529 18.66 -10.72 19.35
C CYS A 529 19.91 -11.60 19.23
N LEU A 530 21.09 -11.08 19.59
CA LEU A 530 22.34 -11.83 19.55
C LEU A 530 22.40 -12.95 20.59
N ALA A 531 21.94 -12.68 21.82
CA ALA A 531 21.84 -13.66 22.89
C ALA A 531 20.90 -14.82 22.50
N TYR A 532 19.73 -14.50 21.94
CA TYR A 532 18.81 -15.51 21.40
C TYR A 532 19.44 -16.35 20.29
N LEU A 533 20.10 -15.71 19.31
CA LEU A 533 20.75 -16.41 18.20
C LEU A 533 21.92 -17.29 18.67
N LEU A 534 22.71 -16.85 19.65
CA LEU A 534 23.84 -17.60 20.20
C LEU A 534 23.43 -18.98 20.75
N ASP A 535 22.24 -19.07 21.35
CA ASP A 535 21.70 -20.32 21.89
C ASP A 535 21.06 -21.25 20.82
N LEU A 536 21.03 -20.84 19.54
CA LEU A 536 20.59 -21.67 18.40
C LEU A 536 21.74 -22.49 17.78
N ASP A 537 22.78 -22.82 18.55
CA ASP A 537 23.99 -23.56 18.11
C ASP A 537 23.75 -25.07 17.94
N VAL A 538 22.67 -25.43 17.24
CA VAL A 538 22.31 -26.82 16.94
C VAL A 538 22.01 -26.93 15.45
N GLU A 539 22.42 -28.04 14.80
CA GLU A 539 22.09 -28.36 13.40
C GLU A 539 20.60 -28.74 13.24
N LEU A 540 19.70 -27.81 13.57
CA LEU A 540 18.26 -27.95 13.37
C LEU A 540 17.89 -27.61 11.93
N SER A 541 16.93 -28.33 11.36
CA SER A 541 16.38 -27.97 10.06
C SER A 541 15.63 -26.63 10.14
N ASN A 542 15.54 -25.92 9.02
CA ASN A 542 14.78 -24.66 8.93
C ASN A 542 13.30 -24.83 9.34
N GLU A 543 12.73 -26.02 9.15
CA GLU A 543 11.38 -26.38 9.59
C GLU A 543 11.29 -26.36 11.13
N VAL A 544 12.20 -27.07 11.82
CA VAL A 544 12.25 -27.11 13.29
C VAL A 544 12.55 -25.74 13.91
N LEU A 545 13.41 -24.93 13.27
CA LEU A 545 13.68 -23.55 13.67
C LEU A 545 12.42 -22.67 13.53
N THR A 546 11.69 -22.78 12.42
CA THR A 546 10.49 -21.96 12.17
C THR A 546 9.35 -22.33 13.11
N GLU A 547 9.17 -23.61 13.43
CA GLU A 547 8.10 -24.08 14.34
C GLU A 547 8.41 -23.81 15.82
N ASN A 548 9.65 -24.01 16.27
CA ASN A 548 9.99 -23.97 17.70
C ASN A 548 10.65 -22.66 18.15
N PHE A 549 11.11 -21.81 17.25
CA PHE A 549 11.87 -20.60 17.55
C PHE A 549 11.35 -19.40 16.73
N PRO A 550 10.09 -18.96 16.96
CA PRO A 550 9.43 -17.92 16.15
C PRO A 550 10.24 -16.61 16.05
N PHE A 551 10.99 -16.25 17.09
CA PHE A 551 11.81 -15.03 17.11
C PHE A 551 13.12 -15.13 16.31
N ALA A 552 13.56 -16.33 15.90
CA ALA A 552 14.85 -16.55 15.24
C ALA A 552 14.98 -15.79 13.92
N ARG A 553 13.94 -15.83 13.07
CA ARG A 553 13.93 -15.15 11.77
C ARG A 553 13.85 -13.63 11.91
N TYR A 554 13.15 -13.13 12.93
CA TYR A 554 13.17 -11.71 13.26
C TYR A 554 14.59 -11.29 13.67
N CYS A 555 15.20 -12.01 14.62
CA CYS A 555 16.54 -11.71 15.11
C CYS A 555 17.54 -11.66 13.96
N ALA A 556 17.61 -12.75 13.17
CA ALA A 556 18.53 -12.90 12.04
C ALA A 556 18.43 -11.77 11.00
N ARG A 557 17.23 -11.19 10.82
CA ARG A 557 17.01 -10.08 9.90
C ARG A 557 17.42 -8.72 10.45
N TYR A 558 17.10 -8.42 11.71
CA TYR A 558 17.14 -7.04 12.22
C TYR A 558 18.31 -6.73 13.17
N TRP A 559 18.97 -7.72 13.76
CA TRP A 559 19.98 -7.49 14.81
C TRP A 559 21.12 -6.55 14.38
N ILE A 560 21.57 -6.67 13.12
CA ILE A 560 22.67 -5.87 12.55
C ILE A 560 22.31 -4.38 12.52
N ALA A 561 21.07 -4.05 12.14
CA ALA A 561 20.61 -2.66 12.04
C ALA A 561 20.52 -1.98 13.42
N PHE A 562 20.19 -2.74 14.47
CA PHE A 562 20.23 -2.26 15.85
C PHE A 562 21.68 -2.12 16.33
N ALA A 563 22.54 -3.11 16.07
CA ALA A 563 23.94 -3.10 16.48
C ALA A 563 24.72 -1.94 15.86
N ALA A 564 24.49 -1.64 14.57
CA ALA A 564 25.18 -0.57 13.85
C ALA A 564 25.00 0.84 14.46
N VAL A 565 23.90 1.08 15.20
CA VAL A 565 23.66 2.35 15.91
C VAL A 565 24.39 2.39 17.27
N ALA A 566 24.54 1.25 17.94
CA ALA A 566 24.94 1.18 19.34
C ALA A 566 26.39 0.70 19.59
N GLU A 567 27.00 -0.05 18.67
CA GLU A 567 28.30 -0.72 18.83
C GLU A 567 29.45 0.24 19.23
N SER A 568 29.35 1.52 18.88
CA SER A 568 30.36 2.53 19.25
C SER A 568 30.29 2.99 20.72
N THR A 569 29.27 2.59 21.46
CA THR A 569 28.96 3.08 22.83
C THR A 569 28.76 1.98 23.86
N ASP A 570 28.02 0.91 23.54
CA ASP A 570 27.75 -0.22 24.46
C ASP A 570 28.84 -1.30 24.33
N LYS A 571 29.71 -1.40 25.34
CA LYS A 571 30.77 -2.42 25.44
C LYS A 571 30.24 -3.85 25.68
N SER A 572 29.07 -3.98 26.31
CA SER A 572 28.43 -5.28 26.51
C SER A 572 27.96 -5.82 25.16
N LEU A 573 27.32 -4.97 24.35
CA LEU A 573 26.99 -5.28 22.96
C LEU A 573 28.23 -5.66 22.15
N GLU A 574 29.33 -4.91 22.26
CA GLU A 574 30.59 -5.25 21.57
C GLU A 574 31.02 -6.69 21.92
N GLY A 575 30.93 -7.11 23.19
CA GLY A 575 31.21 -8.48 23.64
C GLY A 575 30.27 -9.54 23.04
N PHE A 576 28.97 -9.24 22.90
CA PHE A 576 28.02 -10.13 22.22
C PHE A 576 28.33 -10.28 20.72
N VAL A 577 28.65 -9.18 20.03
CA VAL A 577 29.02 -9.18 18.62
C VAL A 577 30.33 -9.97 18.41
N GLN A 578 31.33 -9.77 19.27
CA GLN A 578 32.58 -10.55 19.24
C GLN A 578 32.32 -12.05 19.44
N LYS A 579 31.51 -12.45 20.44
CA LYS A 579 31.11 -13.86 20.65
C LYS A 579 30.44 -14.45 19.41
N PHE A 580 29.46 -13.75 18.83
CA PHE A 580 28.69 -14.22 17.67
C PHE A 580 29.56 -14.51 16.45
N PHE A 581 30.66 -13.79 16.25
CA PHE A 581 31.62 -14.06 15.17
C PHE A 581 32.83 -14.92 15.57
N CYS A 582 32.98 -15.27 16.85
CA CYS A 582 34.04 -16.15 17.37
C CYS A 582 33.58 -17.60 17.65
N CYS A 583 32.29 -17.83 17.89
CA CYS A 583 31.77 -19.18 18.08
C CYS A 583 31.83 -20.03 16.80
N ASP A 584 31.84 -21.35 16.96
CA ASP A 584 32.03 -22.31 15.86
C ASP A 584 30.85 -22.27 14.85
N ARG A 585 31.05 -22.92 13.70
CA ARG A 585 30.39 -22.64 12.42
C ARG A 585 28.87 -22.87 12.34
N GLY A 586 28.22 -23.29 13.43
CA GLY A 586 26.77 -23.55 13.54
C GLY A 586 25.95 -22.26 13.58
N THR A 587 25.93 -21.58 14.73
CA THR A 587 25.15 -20.33 14.98
C THR A 587 25.19 -19.32 13.84
N TYR A 588 26.40 -18.93 13.42
CA TYR A 588 26.60 -17.93 12.37
C TYR A 588 25.96 -18.39 11.04
N ARG A 589 26.16 -19.66 10.66
CA ARG A 589 25.56 -20.24 9.44
C ARG A 589 24.04 -20.34 9.57
N ASN A 590 23.51 -20.70 10.74
CA ASN A 590 22.07 -20.77 11.01
C ASN A 590 21.40 -19.40 10.84
N CYS A 591 22.00 -18.33 11.37
CA CYS A 591 21.52 -16.96 11.17
C CYS A 591 21.39 -16.61 9.67
N TYR A 592 22.45 -16.84 8.88
CA TYR A 592 22.45 -16.54 7.44
C TYR A 592 21.78 -17.62 6.56
N ASN A 593 21.27 -18.70 7.16
CA ASN A 593 20.32 -19.62 6.52
C ASN A 593 18.86 -19.19 6.76
N LEU A 594 18.57 -18.58 7.92
CA LEU A 594 17.25 -18.02 8.25
C LEU A 594 16.97 -16.69 7.50
N TRP A 595 17.99 -15.86 7.31
CA TRP A 595 17.90 -14.63 6.54
C TRP A 595 19.25 -14.21 5.95
N ARG A 596 19.31 -14.04 4.61
CA ARG A 596 20.46 -13.47 3.91
C ARG A 596 20.23 -11.98 3.63
N PRO A 597 20.98 -11.06 4.25
CA PRO A 597 20.78 -9.64 4.04
C PRO A 597 21.28 -9.15 2.67
N ASP A 598 22.11 -9.95 1.98
CA ASP A 598 22.67 -9.63 0.66
C ASP A 598 21.93 -10.29 -0.53
N GLU A 599 20.88 -11.08 -0.27
CA GLU A 599 20.12 -11.79 -1.32
C GLU A 599 18.89 -11.00 -1.78
N SER A 600 18.93 -10.47 -3.01
CA SER A 600 17.78 -9.84 -3.64
C SER A 600 16.87 -10.87 -4.32
N SER A 601 15.56 -10.61 -4.34
CA SER A 601 14.50 -11.53 -4.80
C SER A 601 14.51 -11.91 -6.29
N SER A 602 15.55 -11.53 -7.04
CA SER A 602 15.69 -11.73 -8.49
C SER A 602 16.88 -12.59 -8.91
N SER A 603 17.66 -13.13 -7.97
CA SER A 603 18.90 -13.87 -8.23
C SER A 603 18.70 -15.40 -8.16
N SER A 604 18.82 -16.09 -9.30
CA SER A 604 18.78 -17.56 -9.41
C SER A 604 20.15 -18.20 -9.71
N VAL A 605 21.25 -17.48 -9.50
CA VAL A 605 22.61 -17.96 -9.81
C VAL A 605 23.58 -17.67 -8.66
N TRP A 606 23.57 -18.57 -7.68
CA TRP A 606 24.72 -18.78 -6.79
C TRP A 606 24.89 -20.27 -6.50
N THR A 607 26.08 -20.79 -6.79
CA THR A 607 26.41 -22.23 -6.76
C THR A 607 27.65 -22.53 -5.89
N GLY A 608 28.04 -21.62 -5.00
CA GLY A 608 29.29 -21.68 -4.25
C GLY A 608 29.13 -22.11 -2.81
N ASP A 609 28.96 -23.42 -2.54
CA ASP A 609 28.62 -24.06 -1.24
C ASP A 609 29.63 -23.86 -0.07
N GLY A 610 30.08 -22.62 0.17
CA GLY A 610 31.02 -22.22 1.21
C GLY A 610 30.45 -21.13 2.12
N ALA A 611 30.82 -21.17 3.39
CA ALA A 611 30.42 -20.14 4.36
C ALA A 611 31.08 -18.79 4.01
N VAL A 612 30.25 -17.77 3.80
CA VAL A 612 30.68 -16.36 3.66
C VAL A 612 31.41 -15.93 4.94
N SER A 613 32.39 -15.02 4.86
CA SER A 613 33.22 -14.64 6.00
C SER A 613 32.52 -13.67 6.96
N ALA A 614 32.80 -13.77 8.27
CA ALA A 614 32.28 -12.82 9.26
C ALA A 614 32.70 -11.36 8.94
N LEU A 615 33.88 -11.19 8.34
CA LEU A 615 34.38 -9.89 7.88
C LEU A 615 33.49 -9.29 6.77
N TYR A 616 32.91 -10.12 5.89
CA TYR A 616 31.98 -9.66 4.86
C TYR A 616 30.69 -9.11 5.47
N TYR A 617 30.01 -9.85 6.35
CA TYR A 617 28.73 -9.38 6.91
C TYR A 617 28.87 -8.25 7.92
N THR A 618 29.95 -8.19 8.69
CA THR A 618 30.27 -7.00 9.51
C THR A 618 30.53 -5.77 8.65
N SER A 619 31.21 -5.94 7.51
CA SER A 619 31.45 -4.87 6.54
C SER A 619 30.19 -4.42 5.80
N PHE A 620 29.28 -5.35 5.44
CA PHE A 620 27.96 -5.04 4.89
C PHE A 620 27.08 -4.31 5.93
N GLY A 621 27.14 -4.75 7.19
CA GLY A 621 26.30 -4.27 8.29
C GLY A 621 26.71 -2.93 8.90
N GLY A 622 27.86 -2.36 8.54
CA GLY A 622 28.34 -1.10 9.12
C GLY A 622 29.03 -1.25 10.50
N LEU A 623 29.31 -2.48 10.94
CA LEU A 623 29.85 -2.80 12.27
C LEU A 623 31.37 -2.51 12.35
N THR A 624 31.71 -1.24 12.54
CA THR A 624 33.09 -0.75 12.47
C THR A 624 34.00 -1.34 13.56
N ASN A 625 33.49 -1.56 14.78
CA ASN A 625 34.30 -2.14 15.85
C ASN A 625 34.49 -3.65 15.62
N ALA A 626 33.48 -4.39 15.19
CA ALA A 626 33.59 -5.79 14.80
C ALA A 626 34.59 -6.00 13.64
N VAL A 627 34.53 -5.18 12.58
CA VAL A 627 35.54 -5.22 11.50
C VAL A 627 36.95 -5.00 12.06
N LYS A 628 37.14 -3.98 12.91
CA LYS A 628 38.43 -3.69 13.54
C LYS A 628 38.93 -4.86 14.41
N TYR A 629 38.04 -5.49 15.17
CA TYR A 629 38.33 -6.65 16.01
C TYR A 629 38.74 -7.86 15.15
N LEU A 630 37.93 -8.24 14.15
CA LEU A 630 38.20 -9.38 13.27
C LEU A 630 39.54 -9.24 12.53
N LEU A 631 39.85 -8.04 12.01
CA LEU A 631 41.15 -7.76 11.38
C LEU A 631 42.32 -7.83 12.38
N THR A 632 42.07 -7.57 13.68
CA THR A 632 43.07 -7.74 14.74
C THR A 632 43.26 -9.20 15.14
N GLN A 633 42.22 -10.03 15.01
CA GLN A 633 42.30 -11.50 15.14
C GLN A 633 42.88 -12.21 13.90
N GLY A 634 43.37 -11.47 12.90
CA GLY A 634 44.00 -12.03 11.71
C GLY A 634 43.04 -12.51 10.63
N ALA A 635 41.79 -12.03 10.60
CA ALA A 635 40.89 -12.29 9.48
C ALA A 635 41.50 -11.80 8.15
N ASN A 636 41.56 -12.68 7.15
CA ASN A 636 42.10 -12.32 5.83
C ASN A 636 41.17 -11.28 5.14
N VAL A 637 41.74 -10.11 4.87
CA VAL A 637 41.01 -8.92 4.38
C VAL A 637 40.39 -9.14 2.99
N ASP A 638 41.05 -9.90 2.12
CA ASP A 638 40.62 -10.16 0.73
C ASP A 638 39.82 -11.47 0.57
N THR A 639 39.31 -12.03 1.68
CA THR A 639 38.52 -13.27 1.65
C THR A 639 37.31 -13.12 0.74
N GLN A 640 37.25 -13.94 -0.31
CA GLN A 640 36.15 -13.94 -1.27
C GLN A 640 34.91 -14.65 -0.71
N GLY A 641 33.73 -14.08 -0.94
CA GLY A 641 32.43 -14.60 -0.51
C GLY A 641 31.29 -13.59 -0.65
N GLY A 642 30.05 -14.11 -0.62
CA GLY A 642 28.82 -13.31 -0.68
C GLY A 642 28.53 -12.68 -2.06
N CYS A 643 27.35 -12.06 -2.20
CA CYS A 643 26.89 -11.44 -3.45
C CYS A 643 27.80 -10.30 -3.96
N HIS A 644 28.47 -9.58 -3.04
CA HIS A 644 29.39 -8.48 -3.36
C HIS A 644 30.86 -8.90 -3.44
N GLY A 645 31.15 -10.20 -3.42
CA GLY A 645 32.45 -10.79 -3.74
C GLY A 645 33.48 -10.77 -2.60
N ASN A 646 33.58 -9.70 -1.80
CA ASN A 646 34.45 -9.61 -0.63
C ASN A 646 34.02 -8.48 0.32
N ALA A 647 34.71 -8.33 1.46
CA ALA A 647 34.40 -7.35 2.49
C ALA A 647 34.47 -5.88 2.00
N LEU A 648 35.46 -5.56 1.15
CA LEU A 648 35.60 -4.22 0.56
C LEU A 648 34.44 -3.91 -0.39
N GLY A 649 34.07 -4.88 -1.25
CA GLY A 649 32.92 -4.79 -2.13
C GLY A 649 31.60 -4.61 -1.38
N ALA A 650 31.40 -5.33 -0.26
CA ALA A 650 30.21 -5.21 0.58
C ALA A 650 30.11 -3.85 1.29
N ALA A 651 31.20 -3.37 1.90
CA ALA A 651 31.24 -2.03 2.51
C ALA A 651 31.05 -0.92 1.46
N SER A 652 31.60 -1.11 0.26
CA SER A 652 31.47 -0.14 -0.84
C SER A 652 30.07 -0.12 -1.45
N TYR A 653 29.38 -1.26 -1.52
CA TYR A 653 27.98 -1.33 -1.93
C TYR A 653 27.03 -0.62 -0.95
N GLN A 654 27.34 -0.65 0.36
CA GLN A 654 26.51 -0.01 1.39
C GLN A 654 26.97 1.42 1.76
N GLY A 655 28.06 1.91 1.18
CA GLY A 655 28.56 3.27 1.42
C GLY A 655 29.21 3.48 2.79
N HIS A 656 29.71 2.42 3.42
CA HIS A 656 30.34 2.47 4.75
C HIS A 656 31.77 3.02 4.66
N ASP A 657 31.91 4.31 4.33
CA ASP A 657 33.18 5.02 4.10
C ASP A 657 34.29 4.67 5.11
N ARG A 658 33.94 4.63 6.40
CA ARG A 658 34.88 4.35 7.50
C ARG A 658 35.39 2.91 7.52
N ILE A 659 34.56 1.95 7.07
CA ILE A 659 34.96 0.55 6.93
C ILE A 659 35.79 0.37 5.66
N VAL A 660 35.44 1.02 4.56
CA VAL A 660 36.23 1.04 3.32
C VAL A 660 37.63 1.59 3.61
N GLU A 661 37.73 2.71 4.32
CA GLU A 661 39.03 3.25 4.74
C GLU A 661 39.81 2.29 5.64
N LEU A 662 39.14 1.66 6.62
CA LEU A 662 39.76 0.70 7.51
C LEU A 662 40.31 -0.52 6.76
N LEU A 663 39.53 -1.15 5.89
CA LEU A 663 39.95 -2.30 5.08
C LEU A 663 41.17 -1.96 4.21
N LEU A 664 41.12 -0.83 3.50
CA LEU A 664 42.25 -0.36 2.68
C LEU A 664 43.50 -0.05 3.52
N SER A 665 43.33 0.51 4.72
CA SER A 665 44.45 0.74 5.67
C SER A 665 45.09 -0.55 6.21
N ARG A 666 44.39 -1.69 6.08
CA ARG A 666 44.87 -3.02 6.46
C ARG A 666 45.31 -3.88 5.25
N GLY A 667 45.47 -3.25 4.08
CA GLY A 667 46.05 -3.88 2.91
C GLY A 667 45.06 -4.61 2.01
N ALA A 668 43.75 -4.34 2.10
CA ALA A 668 42.78 -4.82 1.12
C ALA A 668 43.20 -4.41 -0.30
N ASP A 669 43.14 -5.34 -1.26
CA ASP A 669 43.36 -5.01 -2.66
C ASP A 669 42.16 -4.19 -3.19
N VAL A 670 42.42 -2.91 -3.45
CA VAL A 670 41.45 -1.95 -3.97
C VAL A 670 40.84 -2.38 -5.32
N ASN A 671 41.55 -3.23 -6.06
CA ASN A 671 41.15 -3.77 -7.36
C ASN A 671 40.68 -5.24 -7.31
N ALA A 672 40.50 -5.80 -6.09
CA ALA A 672 39.95 -7.15 -5.91
C ALA A 672 38.57 -7.30 -6.58
N HIS A 673 38.31 -8.49 -7.12
CA HIS A 673 37.04 -8.77 -7.79
C HIS A 673 35.86 -8.76 -6.79
N CYS A 674 34.83 -7.95 -7.08
CA CYS A 674 33.70 -7.71 -6.16
C CYS A 674 32.35 -8.19 -6.74
N GLY A 675 32.26 -9.48 -7.02
CA GLY A 675 31.00 -10.16 -7.36
C GLY A 675 30.26 -9.51 -8.54
N TYR A 676 28.94 -9.27 -8.38
CA TYR A 676 28.07 -8.74 -9.44
C TYR A 676 28.54 -7.39 -10.02
N HIS A 677 29.25 -6.57 -9.23
CA HIS A 677 29.69 -5.23 -9.64
C HIS A 677 31.13 -5.19 -10.19
N GLY A 678 31.84 -6.33 -10.19
CA GLY A 678 33.19 -6.43 -10.75
C GLY A 678 34.30 -5.89 -9.85
N SER A 679 34.13 -4.69 -9.29
CA SER A 679 35.09 -4.03 -8.39
C SER A 679 34.37 -3.24 -7.29
N ALA A 680 35.10 -2.89 -6.22
CA ALA A 680 34.57 -2.06 -5.14
C ALA A 680 34.11 -0.68 -5.65
N LEU A 681 34.87 -0.13 -6.61
CA LEU A 681 34.52 1.10 -7.33
C LEU A 681 33.18 0.94 -8.08
N GLY A 682 33.00 -0.16 -8.82
CA GLY A 682 31.75 -0.47 -9.50
C GLY A 682 30.55 -0.61 -8.55
N ALA A 683 30.75 -1.15 -7.35
CA ALA A 683 29.71 -1.28 -6.33
C ALA A 683 29.29 0.09 -5.76
N ALA A 684 30.25 0.91 -5.33
CA ALA A 684 29.98 2.27 -4.84
C ALA A 684 29.37 3.18 -5.92
N SER A 685 29.85 3.07 -7.17
CA SER A 685 29.31 3.78 -8.32
C SER A 685 27.90 3.35 -8.70
N HIS A 686 27.51 2.09 -8.47
CA HIS A 686 26.13 1.63 -8.66
C HIS A 686 25.18 2.24 -7.60
N GLN A 687 25.58 2.26 -6.33
CA GLN A 687 24.69 2.71 -5.24
C GLN A 687 24.75 4.21 -4.93
N GLY A 688 25.53 4.99 -5.68
CA GLY A 688 25.53 6.45 -5.56
C GLY A 688 26.42 6.99 -4.44
N HIS A 689 27.32 6.17 -3.88
CA HIS A 689 28.16 6.54 -2.74
C HIS A 689 29.39 7.36 -3.15
N GLY A 690 29.17 8.63 -3.47
CA GLY A 690 30.20 9.54 -4.01
C GLY A 690 31.46 9.65 -3.14
N LYS A 691 31.32 9.73 -1.81
CA LYS A 691 32.47 9.75 -0.88
C LYS A 691 33.31 8.48 -0.97
N THR A 692 32.66 7.33 -1.05
CA THR A 692 33.31 6.03 -1.19
C THR A 692 34.03 5.92 -2.53
N VAL A 693 33.43 6.43 -3.61
CA VAL A 693 34.07 6.52 -4.94
C VAL A 693 35.32 7.42 -4.90
N GLU A 694 35.23 8.61 -4.29
CA GLU A 694 36.39 9.50 -4.11
C GLU A 694 37.52 8.83 -3.33
N LEU A 695 37.17 8.15 -2.22
CA LEU A 695 38.11 7.41 -1.38
C LEU A 695 38.80 6.29 -2.16
N LEU A 696 38.05 5.42 -2.84
CA LEU A 696 38.60 4.31 -3.64
C LEU A 696 39.55 4.82 -4.74
N LEU A 697 39.16 5.86 -5.49
CA LEU A 697 40.00 6.48 -6.51
C LEU A 697 41.27 7.10 -5.90
N SER A 698 41.19 7.71 -4.71
CA SER A 698 42.36 8.24 -4.00
C SER A 698 43.33 7.16 -3.50
N ARG A 699 42.87 5.91 -3.39
CA ARG A 699 43.64 4.74 -2.93
C ARG A 699 44.08 3.84 -4.09
N GLY A 700 43.95 4.29 -5.34
CA GLY A 700 44.47 3.58 -6.52
C GLY A 700 43.51 2.58 -7.16
N ALA A 701 42.20 2.72 -6.96
CA ALA A 701 41.21 1.98 -7.74
C ALA A 701 41.37 2.29 -9.24
N ASP A 702 41.46 1.25 -10.07
CA ASP A 702 41.46 1.39 -11.52
C ASP A 702 40.07 1.85 -11.99
N VAL A 703 40.02 3.10 -12.46
CA VAL A 703 38.81 3.76 -12.99
C VAL A 703 38.21 3.01 -14.19
N ASN A 704 39.03 2.25 -14.91
CA ASN A 704 38.68 1.48 -16.10
C ASN A 704 38.61 -0.05 -15.84
N ALA A 705 38.64 -0.47 -14.58
CA ALA A 705 38.55 -1.88 -14.19
C ALA A 705 37.32 -2.54 -14.82
N GLN A 706 37.56 -3.61 -15.59
CA GLN A 706 36.50 -4.32 -16.30
C GLN A 706 35.97 -5.52 -15.49
N GLY A 707 34.68 -5.50 -15.17
CA GLY A 707 34.03 -6.63 -14.48
C GLY A 707 32.55 -6.40 -14.17
N GLY A 708 31.88 -7.47 -13.73
CA GLY A 708 30.48 -7.43 -13.32
C GLY A 708 29.49 -7.15 -14.47
N PHE A 709 28.22 -6.97 -14.11
CA PHE A 709 27.11 -6.80 -15.05
C PHE A 709 27.22 -5.51 -15.87
N HIS A 710 27.64 -4.42 -15.24
CA HIS A 710 27.75 -3.09 -15.87
C HIS A 710 29.09 -2.87 -16.61
N ARG A 711 29.99 -3.87 -16.58
CA ARG A 711 31.39 -3.85 -17.03
C ARG A 711 32.32 -2.79 -16.43
N SER A 712 31.90 -1.57 -16.17
CA SER A 712 32.77 -0.51 -15.61
C SER A 712 32.04 0.32 -14.55
N ALA A 713 32.80 1.01 -13.71
CA ALA A 713 32.25 1.95 -12.73
C ALA A 713 31.43 3.06 -13.41
N LEU A 714 31.89 3.53 -14.57
CA LEU A 714 31.16 4.50 -15.39
C LEU A 714 29.82 3.92 -15.86
N GLY A 715 29.80 2.71 -16.43
CA GLY A 715 28.57 2.03 -16.85
C GLY A 715 27.59 1.80 -15.69
N ALA A 716 28.09 1.51 -14.48
CA ALA A 716 27.26 1.35 -13.28
C ALA A 716 26.60 2.67 -12.85
N ALA A 717 27.38 3.75 -12.74
CA ALA A 717 26.87 5.08 -12.40
C ALA A 717 25.92 5.62 -13.47
N SER A 718 26.21 5.39 -14.76
CA SER A 718 25.39 5.82 -15.88
C SER A 718 24.06 5.10 -15.97
N TYR A 719 24.00 3.80 -15.62
CA TYR A 719 22.76 3.03 -15.57
C TYR A 719 21.82 3.49 -14.44
N GLN A 720 22.37 3.88 -13.29
CA GLN A 720 21.58 4.36 -12.13
C GLN A 720 21.34 5.88 -12.12
N GLY A 721 21.96 6.64 -13.02
CA GLY A 721 21.70 8.08 -13.18
C GLY A 721 22.54 9.00 -12.28
N HIS A 722 23.62 8.48 -11.68
CA HIS A 722 24.42 9.18 -10.68
C HIS A 722 25.38 10.22 -11.30
N GLY A 723 24.84 11.31 -11.84
CA GLY A 723 25.57 12.32 -12.62
C GLY A 723 26.84 12.87 -11.98
N LYS A 724 26.85 13.13 -10.66
CA LYS A 724 28.06 13.59 -9.94
C LYS A 724 29.18 12.55 -9.93
N ILE A 725 28.84 11.26 -9.89
CA ILE A 725 29.80 10.16 -9.95
C ILE A 725 30.30 9.97 -11.38
N VAL A 726 29.43 10.13 -12.37
CA VAL A 726 29.82 10.13 -13.79
C VAL A 726 30.84 11.25 -14.06
N GLU A 727 30.56 12.48 -13.64
CA GLU A 727 31.47 13.62 -13.73
C GLU A 727 32.82 13.36 -13.03
N LEU A 728 32.78 12.83 -11.80
CA LEU A 728 33.98 12.45 -11.06
C LEU A 728 34.80 11.38 -11.78
N LEU A 729 34.19 10.29 -12.25
CA LEU A 729 34.89 9.21 -12.95
C LEU A 729 35.55 9.71 -14.25
N LEU A 730 34.82 10.51 -15.03
CA LEU A 730 35.36 11.13 -16.26
C LEU A 730 36.53 12.07 -15.94
N SER A 731 36.45 12.88 -14.88
CA SER A 731 37.56 13.73 -14.41
C SER A 731 38.81 12.96 -13.97
N ARG A 732 38.69 11.65 -13.70
CA ARG A 732 39.77 10.73 -13.33
C ARG A 732 40.21 9.80 -14.46
N GLY A 733 39.75 10.04 -15.70
CA GLY A 733 40.19 9.29 -16.89
C GLY A 733 39.41 8.02 -17.19
N ALA A 734 38.13 7.94 -16.77
CA ALA A 734 37.23 6.88 -17.22
C ALA A 734 37.06 6.90 -18.76
N ASP A 735 37.17 5.73 -19.39
CA ASP A 735 36.89 5.54 -20.81
C ASP A 735 35.38 5.66 -21.06
N VAL A 736 35.01 6.82 -21.60
CA VAL A 736 33.64 7.19 -21.98
C VAL A 736 33.01 6.22 -22.99
N ASN A 737 33.83 5.57 -23.82
CA ASN A 737 33.41 4.67 -24.89
C ASN A 737 33.57 3.17 -24.54
N SER A 738 33.87 2.86 -23.27
CA SER A 738 33.93 1.47 -22.77
C SER A 738 32.62 0.71 -23.02
N TYR A 739 32.72 -0.53 -23.55
CA TYR A 739 31.58 -1.27 -24.10
C TYR A 739 31.17 -2.52 -23.29
N GLY A 740 29.96 -2.47 -22.73
CA GLY A 740 29.35 -3.53 -21.93
C GLY A 740 28.69 -4.67 -22.72
N ILE A 741 28.32 -5.76 -22.03
CA ILE A 741 27.37 -6.76 -22.58
C ILE A 741 26.02 -6.09 -22.93
N HIS A 742 25.67 -5.05 -22.17
CA HIS A 742 24.45 -4.27 -22.29
C HIS A 742 24.63 -2.94 -23.07
N GLY A 743 25.76 -2.76 -23.76
CA GLY A 743 26.12 -1.52 -24.46
C GLY A 743 27.02 -0.59 -23.64
N SER A 744 27.24 0.62 -24.13
CA SER A 744 28.12 1.64 -23.50
C SER A 744 27.46 2.34 -22.30
N ALA A 745 28.25 3.14 -21.59
CA ALA A 745 27.74 4.08 -20.57
C ALA A 745 26.65 5.01 -21.16
N LEU A 746 26.83 5.49 -22.40
CA LEU A 746 25.84 6.29 -23.12
C LEU A 746 24.57 5.47 -23.40
N GLY A 747 24.69 4.28 -23.99
CA GLY A 747 23.54 3.44 -24.33
C GLY A 747 22.69 3.03 -23.11
N THR A 748 23.33 2.75 -21.98
CA THR A 748 22.64 2.41 -20.72
C THR A 748 21.93 3.63 -20.10
N ALA A 749 22.57 4.80 -20.07
CA ALA A 749 21.95 6.05 -19.61
C ALA A 749 20.76 6.46 -20.51
N VAL A 750 20.91 6.33 -21.83
CA VAL A 750 19.87 6.60 -22.82
C VAL A 750 18.67 5.68 -22.64
N HIS A 751 18.88 4.37 -22.47
CA HIS A 751 17.80 3.40 -22.23
C HIS A 751 17.03 3.69 -20.94
N ARG A 752 17.73 4.15 -19.90
CA ARG A 752 17.15 4.48 -18.59
C ARG A 752 16.52 5.87 -18.50
N GLY A 753 16.80 6.76 -19.47
CA GLY A 753 16.19 8.09 -19.56
C GLY A 753 16.93 9.20 -18.80
N HIS A 754 18.17 8.97 -18.40
CA HIS A 754 18.95 9.87 -17.53
C HIS A 754 19.52 11.06 -18.32
N ASP A 755 18.66 12.01 -18.69
CA ASP A 755 18.97 13.20 -19.51
C ASP A 755 20.27 13.91 -19.14
N LYS A 756 20.49 14.21 -17.85
CA LYS A 756 21.71 14.90 -17.41
C LYS A 756 22.99 14.04 -17.50
N VAL A 757 22.88 12.72 -17.36
CA VAL A 757 24.00 11.79 -17.57
C VAL A 757 24.32 11.69 -19.06
N VAL A 758 23.29 11.60 -19.91
CA VAL A 758 23.46 11.60 -21.37
C VAL A 758 24.17 12.88 -21.83
N GLU A 759 23.80 14.03 -21.28
CA GLU A 759 24.48 15.31 -21.56
C GLU A 759 25.96 15.28 -21.17
N LEU A 760 26.28 14.90 -19.92
CA LEU A 760 27.66 14.81 -19.42
C LEU A 760 28.54 13.86 -20.25
N LEU A 761 28.00 12.71 -20.66
CA LEU A 761 28.73 11.74 -21.49
C LEU A 761 29.00 12.30 -22.90
N LEU A 762 28.00 12.94 -23.53
CA LEU A 762 28.15 13.54 -24.85
C LEU A 762 29.10 14.76 -24.84
N ASP A 763 29.07 15.56 -23.78
CA ASP A 763 30.03 16.66 -23.55
C ASP A 763 31.47 16.15 -23.35
N SER A 764 31.61 14.92 -22.83
CA SER A 764 32.89 14.25 -22.60
C SER A 764 33.36 13.38 -23.77
N GLY A 765 32.71 13.47 -24.93
CA GLY A 765 33.13 12.77 -26.16
C GLY A 765 32.60 11.34 -26.32
N ALA A 766 31.47 11.00 -25.71
CA ALA A 766 30.81 9.72 -25.95
C ALA A 766 30.38 9.56 -27.42
N ASP A 767 30.72 8.43 -28.03
CA ASP A 767 30.37 8.11 -29.42
C ASP A 767 28.87 7.82 -29.57
N LEU A 768 28.19 8.64 -30.36
CA LEU A 768 26.80 8.42 -30.81
C LEU A 768 26.64 7.24 -31.78
N ILE A 769 27.76 6.68 -32.28
CA ILE A 769 27.81 5.62 -33.28
C ILE A 769 28.93 4.64 -32.91
N LEU A 770 28.61 3.63 -32.12
CA LEU A 770 29.55 2.55 -31.80
C LEU A 770 29.59 1.53 -32.95
N GLN A 771 30.76 1.35 -33.56
CA GLN A 771 30.94 0.66 -34.85
C GLN A 771 30.86 -0.89 -34.79
N ASP A 772 30.02 -1.49 -33.93
CA ASP A 772 29.79 -2.95 -33.99
C ASP A 772 28.62 -3.31 -34.90
N MET A 773 28.96 -3.97 -36.02
CA MET A 773 28.05 -4.40 -37.10
C MET A 773 26.96 -5.41 -36.68
N ARG A 774 26.88 -5.80 -35.39
CA ARG A 774 25.82 -6.67 -34.87
C ARG A 774 24.65 -5.94 -34.22
N LYS A 775 24.76 -4.64 -33.91
CA LYS A 775 23.66 -3.82 -33.38
C LYS A 775 23.78 -2.36 -33.83
N ASN A 776 23.32 -2.07 -35.06
CA ASN A 776 23.26 -0.71 -35.62
C ASN A 776 22.55 0.27 -34.67
N CYS A 777 23.07 1.52 -34.62
CA CYS A 777 22.65 2.68 -33.81
C CYS A 777 21.32 2.50 -33.05
N ALA A 778 21.41 2.18 -31.76
CA ALA A 778 20.28 1.75 -30.95
C ALA A 778 19.77 2.84 -29.99
N GLU A 779 20.56 3.87 -29.73
CA GLU A 779 20.35 4.88 -28.69
C GLU A 779 19.08 5.71 -28.95
N LEU A 780 19.00 6.37 -30.11
CA LEU A 780 17.86 7.21 -30.46
C LEU A 780 16.57 6.39 -30.61
N SER A 781 16.67 5.19 -31.19
CA SER A 781 15.55 4.23 -31.31
C SER A 781 15.07 3.75 -29.94
N ALA A 782 15.97 3.43 -29.00
CA ALA A 782 15.63 3.03 -27.64
C ALA A 782 15.04 4.19 -26.80
N ALA A 783 15.60 5.40 -26.89
CA ALA A 783 15.03 6.60 -26.26
C ALA A 783 13.60 6.86 -26.74
N SER A 784 13.37 6.68 -28.03
CA SER A 784 12.07 6.86 -28.67
C SER A 784 11.07 5.76 -28.32
N HIS A 785 11.53 4.51 -28.17
CA HIS A 785 10.72 3.40 -27.67
C HIS A 785 10.27 3.60 -26.22
N GLN A 786 11.18 4.07 -25.35
CA GLN A 786 10.94 4.22 -23.91
C GLN A 786 10.24 5.54 -23.50
N GLY A 787 10.05 6.47 -24.44
CA GLY A 787 9.34 7.73 -24.16
C GLY A 787 10.21 8.88 -23.62
N HIS A 788 11.53 8.77 -23.71
CA HIS A 788 12.49 9.71 -23.11
C HIS A 788 12.66 10.99 -23.95
N TYR A 789 11.61 11.82 -24.02
CA TYR A 789 11.55 13.01 -24.90
C TYR A 789 12.81 13.89 -24.85
N LYS A 790 13.28 14.25 -23.65
CA LYS A 790 14.48 15.10 -23.48
C LYS A 790 15.75 14.43 -24.01
N VAL A 791 15.88 13.12 -23.83
CA VAL A 791 17.01 12.34 -24.35
C VAL A 791 16.95 12.30 -25.88
N VAL A 792 15.77 12.12 -26.48
CA VAL A 792 15.58 12.22 -27.94
C VAL A 792 15.97 13.60 -28.46
N GLU A 793 15.49 14.68 -27.82
CA GLU A 793 15.81 16.07 -28.19
C GLU A 793 17.31 16.36 -28.09
N LEU A 794 17.95 15.92 -26.99
CA LEU A 794 19.39 16.05 -26.77
C LEU A 794 20.20 15.29 -27.82
N LEU A 795 19.91 14.00 -28.06
CA LEU A 795 20.59 13.18 -29.08
C LEU A 795 20.47 13.82 -30.48
N LEU A 796 19.28 14.30 -30.85
CA LEU A 796 19.08 15.03 -32.11
C LEU A 796 19.84 16.36 -32.16
N SER A 797 19.96 17.08 -31.04
CA SER A 797 20.77 18.31 -30.97
C SER A 797 22.27 18.05 -31.16
N ARG A 798 22.76 16.88 -30.75
CA ARG A 798 24.15 16.44 -30.93
C ARG A 798 24.41 15.69 -32.24
N GLY A 799 23.44 15.69 -33.18
CA GLY A 799 23.63 15.17 -34.53
C GLY A 799 23.29 13.69 -34.74
N ALA A 800 22.56 13.05 -33.82
CA ALA A 800 22.07 11.68 -34.03
C ALA A 800 21.21 11.57 -35.29
N ASN A 801 21.42 10.51 -36.09
CA ASN A 801 20.68 10.30 -37.33
C ASN A 801 19.18 10.06 -37.03
N VAL A 802 18.34 11.03 -37.40
CA VAL A 802 16.88 11.00 -37.24
C VAL A 802 16.19 9.84 -37.99
N ASN A 803 16.88 9.25 -38.97
CA ASN A 803 16.46 8.08 -39.74
C ASN A 803 17.24 6.80 -39.36
N SER A 804 17.86 6.76 -38.18
CA SER A 804 18.51 5.56 -37.65
C SER A 804 17.51 4.41 -37.46
N HIS A 805 18.03 3.18 -37.56
CA HIS A 805 17.26 1.96 -37.36
C HIS A 805 17.98 1.09 -36.33
N GLY A 806 17.37 0.96 -35.16
CA GLY A 806 17.90 0.19 -34.03
C GLY A 806 17.18 -1.13 -33.83
N ALA A 807 17.40 -1.74 -32.67
CA ALA A 807 16.78 -3.01 -32.26
C ALA A 807 15.23 -2.94 -32.16
N TYR A 808 14.68 -1.74 -31.96
CA TYR A 808 13.24 -1.48 -31.88
C TYR A 808 12.61 -1.01 -33.19
N GLY A 809 13.35 -1.10 -34.31
CA GLY A 809 12.95 -0.53 -35.59
C GLY A 809 13.51 0.87 -35.85
N GLY A 810 13.02 1.50 -36.91
CA GLY A 810 13.25 2.91 -37.19
C GLY A 810 12.67 3.81 -36.10
N VAL A 811 13.27 4.99 -35.93
CA VAL A 811 13.02 5.89 -34.79
C VAL A 811 11.53 6.26 -34.61
N VAL A 812 10.86 6.61 -35.71
CA VAL A 812 9.43 6.99 -35.69
C VAL A 812 8.54 5.79 -35.40
N TYR A 813 8.86 4.60 -35.92
CA TYR A 813 8.16 3.36 -35.59
C TYR A 813 8.24 3.05 -34.09
N ALA A 814 9.44 3.15 -33.50
CA ALA A 814 9.67 2.86 -32.09
C ALA A 814 8.82 3.78 -31.16
N ALA A 815 8.73 5.07 -31.49
CA ALA A 815 7.85 6.01 -30.78
C ALA A 815 6.35 5.76 -31.07
N ALA A 816 6.01 5.42 -32.31
CA ALA A 816 4.63 5.23 -32.75
C ALA A 816 3.98 3.95 -32.17
N ASP A 817 4.69 2.82 -32.08
CA ASP A 817 4.17 1.57 -31.52
C ASP A 817 3.97 1.62 -29.99
N ASN A 818 4.56 2.61 -29.31
CA ASN A 818 4.44 2.80 -27.86
C ASN A 818 3.64 4.05 -27.46
N GLY A 819 3.09 4.82 -28.41
CA GLY A 819 2.17 5.92 -28.12
C GLY A 819 2.82 7.27 -27.80
N HIS A 820 4.11 7.46 -28.07
CA HIS A 820 4.87 8.66 -27.70
C HIS A 820 4.67 9.82 -28.69
N ASP A 821 3.48 10.42 -28.67
CA ASP A 821 3.03 11.43 -29.63
C ASP A 821 3.99 12.63 -29.78
N LYS A 822 4.45 13.23 -28.68
CA LYS A 822 5.41 14.35 -28.69
C LYS A 822 6.76 13.98 -29.31
N ILE A 823 7.18 12.72 -29.18
CA ILE A 823 8.42 12.22 -29.78
C ILE A 823 8.22 12.02 -31.29
N VAL A 824 7.08 11.44 -31.70
CA VAL A 824 6.73 11.35 -33.13
C VAL A 824 6.68 12.74 -33.76
N GLU A 825 6.05 13.72 -33.12
CA GLU A 825 6.00 15.11 -33.59
C GLU A 825 7.40 15.72 -33.75
N LEU A 826 8.27 15.59 -32.73
CA LEU A 826 9.64 16.07 -32.75
C LEU A 826 10.48 15.42 -33.88
N LEU A 827 10.39 14.10 -34.04
CA LEU A 827 11.09 13.35 -35.07
C LEU A 827 10.65 13.76 -36.47
N LEU A 828 9.34 13.81 -36.72
CA LEU A 828 8.78 14.25 -38.01
C LEU A 828 9.14 15.71 -38.32
N ARG A 829 9.14 16.60 -37.32
CA ARG A 829 9.61 17.99 -37.45
C ARG A 829 11.10 18.08 -37.80
N LYS A 830 11.91 17.11 -37.35
CA LYS A 830 13.35 17.00 -37.65
C LYS A 830 13.65 16.21 -38.93
N GLY A 831 12.65 15.86 -39.73
CA GLY A 831 12.84 15.21 -41.04
C GLY A 831 12.95 13.69 -40.99
N ALA A 832 12.40 13.04 -39.95
CA ALA A 832 12.26 11.60 -39.91
C ALA A 832 11.31 11.08 -41.00
N ASN A 833 11.61 9.91 -41.54
CA ASN A 833 10.77 9.22 -42.51
C ASN A 833 9.48 8.70 -41.84
N PRO A 834 8.29 9.18 -42.22
CA PRO A 834 7.02 8.68 -41.68
C PRO A 834 6.76 7.21 -42.05
N ASN A 835 7.42 6.70 -43.09
CA ASN A 835 7.40 5.31 -43.53
C ASN A 835 8.49 4.45 -42.89
N SER A 836 9.03 4.86 -41.74
CA SER A 836 9.88 3.99 -40.94
C SER A 836 9.11 2.72 -40.51
N PHE A 837 9.84 1.63 -40.34
CA PHE A 837 9.29 0.32 -40.02
C PHE A 837 10.09 -0.35 -38.90
N GLY A 838 9.52 -1.40 -38.32
CA GLY A 838 10.17 -2.29 -37.37
C GLY A 838 9.84 -3.75 -37.66
N LEU A 839 9.89 -4.60 -36.65
CA LEU A 839 9.71 -6.05 -36.80
C LEU A 839 8.32 -6.45 -37.32
N TYR A 840 7.29 -5.67 -37.01
CA TYR A 840 5.88 -6.03 -37.25
C TYR A 840 5.20 -5.25 -38.40
N GLY A 841 5.83 -4.17 -38.91
CA GLY A 841 5.25 -3.34 -39.97
C GLY A 841 5.74 -1.89 -39.96
N SER A 842 5.00 -1.00 -40.65
CA SER A 842 5.26 0.44 -40.67
C SER A 842 4.81 1.16 -39.39
N ALA A 843 5.30 2.38 -39.16
CA ALA A 843 4.90 3.21 -38.02
C ALA A 843 3.37 3.47 -38.00
N LEU A 844 2.77 3.65 -39.18
CA LEU A 844 1.33 3.83 -39.35
C LEU A 844 0.56 2.55 -38.98
N TRP A 845 1.11 1.37 -39.28
CA TRP A 845 0.53 0.09 -38.89
C TRP A 845 0.55 -0.09 -37.37
N GLY A 846 1.70 0.13 -36.71
CA GLY A 846 1.83 0.02 -35.25
C GLY A 846 0.89 0.97 -34.51
N ALA A 847 0.88 2.26 -34.88
CA ALA A 847 -0.05 3.23 -34.30
C ALA A 847 -1.54 2.84 -34.51
N SER A 848 -1.86 2.20 -35.64
CA SER A 848 -3.21 1.73 -35.95
C SER A 848 -3.63 0.47 -35.20
N ASP A 849 -2.73 -0.50 -34.97
CA ASP A 849 -3.00 -1.68 -34.13
C ASP A 849 -3.21 -1.30 -32.66
N ARG A 850 -2.39 -0.38 -32.17
CA ARG A 850 -2.36 0.04 -30.75
C ARG A 850 -3.43 1.06 -30.38
N GLY A 851 -4.05 1.73 -31.36
CA GLY A 851 -5.15 2.68 -31.14
C GLY A 851 -4.74 4.16 -30.97
N TYR A 852 -3.52 4.53 -31.35
CA TYR A 852 -2.97 5.87 -31.12
C TYR A 852 -3.42 6.90 -32.19
N TYR A 853 -4.69 7.33 -32.11
CA TYR A 853 -5.34 8.21 -33.08
C TYR A 853 -4.49 9.43 -33.50
N LYS A 854 -3.95 10.18 -32.53
CA LYS A 854 -3.15 11.39 -32.79
C LYS A 854 -1.86 11.08 -33.56
N ILE A 855 -1.26 9.91 -33.32
CA ILE A 855 -0.07 9.47 -34.05
C ILE A 855 -0.43 9.06 -35.48
N VAL A 856 -1.54 8.36 -35.68
CA VAL A 856 -2.07 8.04 -37.02
C VAL A 856 -2.32 9.34 -37.81
N GLU A 857 -2.98 10.32 -37.21
CA GLU A 857 -3.24 11.64 -37.80
C GLU A 857 -1.95 12.38 -38.19
N MET A 858 -0.97 12.45 -37.28
CA MET A 858 0.33 13.07 -37.57
C MET A 858 1.08 12.34 -38.70
N LEU A 859 1.11 11.01 -38.70
CA LEU A 859 1.79 10.22 -39.74
C LEU A 859 1.13 10.39 -41.11
N LEU A 860 -0.20 10.35 -41.19
CA LEU A 860 -0.94 10.63 -42.44
C LEU A 860 -0.67 12.05 -42.94
N SER A 861 -0.68 13.06 -42.05
CA SER A 861 -0.38 14.46 -42.41
C SER A 861 1.04 14.68 -42.98
N LYS A 862 1.94 13.71 -42.79
CA LYS A 862 3.31 13.72 -43.32
C LYS A 862 3.52 12.75 -44.50
N GLY A 863 2.47 12.10 -45.00
CA GLY A 863 2.57 11.20 -46.14
C GLY A 863 3.04 9.78 -45.80
N ALA A 864 2.64 9.25 -44.63
CA ALA A 864 2.75 7.83 -44.36
C ALA A 864 1.89 7.01 -45.35
N SER A 865 2.49 5.96 -45.91
CA SER A 865 1.88 5.04 -46.86
C SER A 865 0.87 4.14 -46.16
N MET A 866 -0.30 4.03 -46.77
CA MET A 866 -1.39 3.17 -46.30
C MET A 866 -1.17 1.69 -46.66
N GLU A 867 -0.18 1.38 -47.50
CA GLU A 867 0.31 0.02 -47.72
C GLU A 867 1.85 0.01 -47.68
N PHE A 868 2.44 -0.88 -46.88
CA PHE A 868 3.90 -1.01 -46.77
C PHE A 868 4.27 -2.48 -46.56
N HIS A 869 4.94 -3.10 -47.54
CA HIS A 869 5.37 -4.52 -47.51
C HIS A 869 4.27 -5.52 -47.09
N GLY A 870 3.01 -5.27 -47.44
CA GLY A 870 1.86 -6.12 -47.09
C GLY A 870 1.22 -5.81 -45.73
N SER A 871 1.82 -4.97 -44.90
CA SER A 871 1.17 -4.42 -43.70
C SER A 871 0.07 -3.42 -44.11
N LYS A 872 -1.18 -3.74 -43.79
CA LYS A 872 -2.36 -2.86 -43.98
C LYS A 872 -2.81 -2.27 -42.63
N PRO A 873 -2.59 -0.96 -42.37
CA PRO A 873 -3.00 -0.32 -41.13
C PRO A 873 -4.52 -0.34 -40.90
N LEU A 874 -5.30 -0.33 -42.00
CA LEU A 874 -6.75 -0.43 -41.95
C LEU A 874 -7.22 -1.77 -41.35
N ASP A 875 -6.63 -2.88 -41.79
CA ASP A 875 -6.96 -4.22 -41.28
C ASP A 875 -6.59 -4.36 -39.80
N ALA A 876 -5.46 -3.78 -39.38
CA ALA A 876 -5.07 -3.73 -37.96
C ALA A 876 -6.08 -2.94 -37.11
N ALA A 877 -6.47 -1.74 -37.55
CA ALA A 877 -7.47 -0.93 -36.88
C ALA A 877 -8.85 -1.61 -36.81
N LEU A 878 -9.24 -2.33 -37.86
CA LEU A 878 -10.47 -3.12 -37.92
C LEU A 878 -10.46 -4.30 -36.96
N ASN A 879 -9.39 -5.12 -36.99
CA ASN A 879 -9.22 -6.30 -36.14
C ASN A 879 -9.22 -5.96 -34.63
N ARG A 880 -8.80 -4.74 -34.29
CA ARG A 880 -8.74 -4.22 -32.92
C ARG A 880 -9.94 -3.36 -32.51
N GLY A 881 -10.86 -3.05 -33.44
CA GLY A 881 -12.08 -2.28 -33.17
C GLY A 881 -11.89 -0.77 -33.05
N HIS A 882 -10.78 -0.20 -33.55
CA HIS A 882 -10.43 1.22 -33.41
C HIS A 882 -11.22 2.13 -34.37
N SER A 883 -12.54 2.22 -34.17
CA SER A 883 -13.50 2.86 -35.09
C SER A 883 -13.15 4.30 -35.51
N LYS A 884 -12.52 5.10 -34.64
CA LYS A 884 -12.03 6.46 -34.97
C LYS A 884 -10.86 6.44 -35.96
N ILE A 885 -9.94 5.49 -35.80
CA ILE A 885 -8.79 5.30 -36.71
C ILE A 885 -9.26 4.70 -38.04
N VAL A 886 -10.20 3.74 -38.02
CA VAL A 886 -10.82 3.19 -39.24
C VAL A 886 -11.44 4.31 -40.07
N LYS A 887 -12.22 5.21 -39.46
CA LYS A 887 -12.80 6.39 -40.15
C LYS A 887 -11.72 7.33 -40.72
N LEU A 888 -10.66 7.59 -39.97
CA LEU A 888 -9.54 8.46 -40.39
C LEU A 888 -8.71 7.84 -41.54
N LEU A 889 -8.45 6.54 -41.52
CA LEU A 889 -7.76 5.84 -42.60
C LEU A 889 -8.63 5.82 -43.86
N LEU A 890 -9.91 5.47 -43.75
CA LEU A 890 -10.85 5.48 -44.88
C LEU A 890 -11.00 6.87 -45.52
N SER A 891 -10.96 7.96 -44.74
CA SER A 891 -11.03 9.32 -45.29
C SER A 891 -9.75 9.79 -45.98
N ASN A 892 -8.61 9.14 -45.74
CA ASN A 892 -7.33 9.42 -46.39
C ASN A 892 -6.99 8.41 -47.52
N SER A 893 -7.67 7.26 -47.57
CA SER A 893 -7.58 6.29 -48.66
C SER A 893 -8.20 6.80 -49.95
N ALA A 894 -7.38 7.34 -50.85
CA ALA A 894 -7.77 7.74 -52.20
C ALA A 894 -8.14 6.57 -53.13
N ASP A 895 -8.02 5.32 -52.68
CA ASP A 895 -8.37 4.12 -53.45
C ASP A 895 -9.20 3.14 -52.60
N VAL A 896 -10.53 3.20 -52.78
CA VAL A 896 -11.50 2.26 -52.18
C VAL A 896 -11.96 1.24 -53.24
N THR A 897 -11.03 0.70 -54.03
CA THR A 897 -11.33 -0.34 -55.04
C THR A 897 -10.63 -1.68 -54.80
N GLY A 898 -9.69 -1.76 -53.84
CA GLY A 898 -8.85 -2.94 -53.57
C GLY A 898 -9.21 -3.82 -52.36
N LEU A 899 -10.37 -3.64 -51.71
CA LEU A 899 -10.79 -4.49 -50.59
C LEU A 899 -11.32 -5.84 -51.08
N SER A 900 -10.54 -6.91 -50.92
CA SER A 900 -11.02 -8.27 -51.15
C SER A 900 -12.14 -8.60 -50.15
N MET A 901 -13.32 -8.96 -50.65
CA MET A 901 -14.42 -9.49 -49.85
C MET A 901 -13.98 -10.81 -49.18
N ASN A 902 -13.50 -10.73 -47.94
CA ASN A 902 -13.50 -11.79 -46.93
C ASN A 902 -13.02 -11.21 -45.59
N ASP A 903 -13.89 -10.48 -44.90
CA ASP A 903 -14.27 -10.88 -43.53
C ASP A 903 -15.48 -10.09 -43.01
N PHE A 904 -16.44 -10.82 -42.43
CA PHE A 904 -17.71 -10.29 -41.94
C PHE A 904 -17.52 -9.58 -40.59
N LYS A 905 -17.34 -8.25 -40.57
CA LYS A 905 -17.66 -7.42 -39.37
C LYS A 905 -17.78 -5.89 -39.52
N ILE A 906 -18.04 -5.36 -40.72
CA ILE A 906 -18.30 -3.92 -40.91
C ILE A 906 -19.78 -3.65 -41.22
N ARG A 907 -20.63 -3.73 -40.19
CA ARG A 907 -21.98 -3.13 -40.15
C ARG A 907 -22.40 -2.81 -38.71
N GLU A 908 -21.76 -1.81 -38.13
CA GLU A 908 -22.34 -0.83 -37.18
C GLU A 908 -21.43 0.42 -37.10
#